data_AF-A0A7K2WW89-F1
#
_entry.id   AF-A0A7K2WW89-F1
#
_cell.length_a   1.000
_cell.length_b   1.000
_cell.length_c   1.000
_cell.angle_alpha   90.00
_cell.angle_beta   90.00
_cell.angle_gamma   90.00
#
_symmetry.space_group_name_H-M   'P 1'
#
loop_
_entity.id
_entity.type
_entity.pdbx_description
1 polymer ?
#
loop_
_entity_poly.entity_id
_entity_poly.type
_entity_poly.pdbx_seq_one_letter_code
_entity_poly.pdbx_strand_id
1 'polypeptide(L)'
;MDVKRYFRGPVMWIVLAVLAVVVLMQVVGSSGGYKTVDTGQVIQAINKNQVQQVKLTTGDDQIIKAELKSGVKIKDSNKIQASYIGSQGSTLAKTLQAKFDSGDIKKGYTVSPSKQSPFLSVLFSLLPFVLIVVVFLFLMNSMQGGGSRVMQFGKSKAKLITKDTPKTTFADVAGSDEAVEELHEIKEFLQEPAKFQAVGAKIPKGVLLYGPPGTGKTLLARAVAGEAGVPFYSISGSDFVEMFVGVGASRVRDLFEQAKANAPAIVFVDEIDAVGRHRGAGLGGGHDEREQTLNQLLVEMDGFDVKGGVILIAATNRPDILDPALLRPGRFDRQIAVDRPDMLGRLEILKVHQKGKPVAPDVDLGAVARRTPGFTGADLANVLNEAALLTARGDKKLVDNHALDEAIDRVVAGPQKRTRIMSEKEKKITAYHEGGHALVAAASPNSDPVHKITILSRGRALGYTMVLPDEDKYSTTRNEMLDQLAYMMGGRAAEELVFHDPTTGAANDIEKASATARAMVTQYGMTERLGAIKFGGDNTEPFLGREMGHQRDYSEEVAALVDEEVKKLIETAHNEAWEILVENRDVLDNLVLALLEKETLNKEQIAEIFSTIVRRPARPAWTGSSRRTPSTRPPVLSPKELALTNGAIGANGSNGGLPSATTGETPTEAIPEDRPES
;
A
#
# COMPACT_ATOMS: atom_id res chain seq x y z
N MET A 1 21.68 -20.58 -25.60
CA MET A 1 21.39 -19.37 -26.39
C MET A 1 22.17 -19.45 -27.69
N ASP A 2 21.48 -19.44 -28.83
CA ASP A 2 22.03 -19.83 -30.13
C ASP A 2 22.76 -18.65 -30.79
N VAL A 3 24.05 -18.48 -30.44
CA VAL A 3 24.91 -17.35 -30.84
C VAL A 3 24.92 -17.13 -32.36
N LYS A 4 24.74 -18.20 -33.16
CA LYS A 4 24.69 -18.14 -34.62
C LYS A 4 23.54 -17.30 -35.19
N ARG A 5 22.44 -17.10 -34.44
CA ARG A 5 21.28 -16.30 -34.90
C ARG A 5 21.51 -14.79 -34.78
N TYR A 6 22.32 -14.36 -33.80
CA TYR A 6 22.73 -12.95 -33.67
C TYR A 6 23.67 -12.52 -34.79
N PHE A 7 24.55 -13.43 -35.25
CA PHE A 7 25.49 -13.15 -36.34
C PHE A 7 24.85 -13.00 -37.73
N ARG A 8 23.60 -13.45 -37.93
CA ARG A 8 22.86 -13.28 -39.19
C ARG A 8 21.84 -12.15 -39.16
N GLY A 9 21.67 -11.47 -38.02
CA GLY A 9 20.72 -10.38 -37.85
C GLY A 9 21.28 -9.02 -38.32
N PRO A 10 20.40 -8.08 -38.68
CA PRO A 10 20.79 -6.72 -39.08
C PRO A 10 21.48 -5.94 -37.95
N VAL A 11 21.29 -6.36 -36.70
CA VAL A 11 21.87 -5.74 -35.49
C VAL A 11 23.40 -5.74 -35.52
N MET A 12 24.04 -6.82 -35.98
CA MET A 12 25.52 -6.87 -36.02
C MET A 12 26.10 -5.86 -37.01
N TRP A 13 25.43 -5.64 -38.15
CA TRP A 13 25.84 -4.65 -39.13
C TRP A 13 25.66 -3.22 -38.61
N ILE A 14 24.59 -2.96 -37.85
CA ILE A 14 24.36 -1.67 -37.19
C ILE A 14 25.45 -1.42 -36.14
N VAL A 15 25.77 -2.41 -35.31
CA VAL A 15 26.84 -2.29 -34.30
C VAL A 15 28.19 -2.04 -34.96
N LEU A 16 28.53 -2.76 -36.04
CA LEU A 16 29.77 -2.54 -36.79
C LEU A 16 29.84 -1.16 -37.45
N ALA A 17 28.73 -0.67 -38.00
CA ALA A 17 28.64 0.66 -38.60
C ALA A 17 28.82 1.77 -37.55
N VAL A 18 28.18 1.63 -36.39
CA VAL A 18 28.36 2.55 -35.25
C VAL A 18 29.80 2.52 -34.76
N LEU A 19 30.40 1.33 -34.62
CA LEU A 19 31.79 1.17 -34.20
C LEU A 19 32.76 1.83 -35.21
N ALA A 20 32.52 1.66 -36.51
CA ALA A 20 33.31 2.29 -37.56
C ALA A 20 33.22 3.82 -37.52
N VAL A 21 32.03 4.38 -37.27
CA VAL A 21 31.83 5.83 -37.10
C VAL A 21 32.55 6.35 -35.85
N VAL A 22 32.47 5.63 -34.73
CA VAL A 22 33.17 6.00 -33.49
C VAL A 22 34.68 5.99 -33.70
N VAL A 23 35.23 4.96 -34.33
CA VAL A 23 36.66 4.87 -34.65
C VAL A 23 37.07 5.97 -35.62
N LEU A 24 36.28 6.25 -36.65
CA LEU A 24 36.54 7.34 -37.60
C LEU A 24 36.55 8.70 -36.90
N MET A 25 35.59 8.98 -36.02
CA MET A 25 35.55 10.22 -35.22
C MET A 25 36.76 10.33 -34.30
N GLN A 26 37.19 9.22 -33.69
CA GLN A 26 38.34 9.21 -32.80
C GLN A 26 39.66 9.47 -33.54
N VAL A 27 39.81 8.93 -34.75
CA VAL A 27 41.01 9.13 -35.60
C VAL A 27 41.05 10.54 -36.19
N VAL A 28 39.91 11.11 -36.57
CA VAL A 28 39.84 12.49 -37.10
C VAL A 28 40.02 13.54 -36.00
N GLY A 29 39.56 13.26 -34.77
CA GLY A 29 39.65 14.17 -33.63
C GLY A 29 41.05 14.30 -32.97
N SER A 30 42.00 13.41 -33.24
CA SER A 30 43.27 13.34 -32.50
C SER A 30 44.46 14.07 -33.16
N SER A 31 44.26 14.88 -34.20
CA SER A 31 45.35 15.39 -35.05
C SER A 31 46.19 16.56 -34.49
N GLY A 32 46.12 16.88 -33.19
CA GLY A 32 46.76 18.08 -32.62
C GLY A 32 47.99 17.88 -31.72
N GLY A 33 48.17 16.73 -31.07
CA GLY A 33 49.29 16.50 -30.12
C GLY A 33 49.33 17.40 -28.86
N TYR A 34 48.29 18.20 -28.59
CA TYR A 34 48.16 19.02 -27.37
C TYR A 34 47.34 18.27 -26.31
N LYS A 35 47.82 18.24 -25.07
CA LYS A 35 47.11 17.57 -23.96
C LYS A 35 46.22 18.56 -23.22
N THR A 36 44.97 18.19 -22.96
CA THR A 36 44.02 19.01 -22.20
C THR A 36 44.39 19.06 -20.72
N VAL A 37 44.53 20.27 -20.19
CA VAL A 37 44.83 20.57 -18.79
C VAL A 37 43.86 21.63 -18.27
N ASP A 38 43.78 21.78 -16.95
CA ASP A 38 42.86 22.76 -16.35
C ASP A 38 43.31 24.18 -16.66
N THR A 39 42.36 25.08 -16.92
CA THR A 39 42.64 26.48 -17.30
C THR A 39 43.53 27.19 -16.29
N GLY A 40 43.35 26.91 -15.00
CA GLY A 40 44.20 27.42 -13.93
C GLY A 40 45.67 26.99 -14.05
N GLN A 41 45.95 25.78 -14.54
CA GLN A 41 47.32 25.28 -14.71
C GLN A 41 48.03 25.98 -15.88
N VAL A 42 47.31 26.26 -16.97
CA VAL A 42 47.86 27.02 -18.11
C VAL A 42 48.15 28.46 -17.69
N ILE A 43 47.21 29.11 -17.00
CA ILE A 43 47.38 30.48 -16.51
C ILE A 43 48.52 30.55 -15.49
N GLN A 44 48.64 29.56 -14.59
CA GLN A 44 49.73 29.50 -13.62
C GLN A 44 51.09 29.30 -14.31
N ALA A 45 51.17 28.46 -15.34
CA ALA A 45 52.39 28.27 -16.13
C ALA A 45 52.79 29.57 -16.87
N ILE A 46 51.81 30.31 -17.41
CA ILE A 46 52.02 31.63 -18.01
C ILE A 46 52.53 32.63 -16.95
N ASN A 47 51.91 32.64 -15.76
CA ASN A 47 52.29 33.55 -14.68
C ASN A 47 53.69 33.26 -14.13
N LYS A 48 54.10 31.98 -14.03
CA LYS A 48 55.42 31.53 -13.59
C LYS A 48 56.52 31.62 -14.67
N ASN A 49 56.25 32.21 -15.83
CA ASN A 49 57.18 32.38 -16.95
C ASN A 49 57.74 31.04 -17.50
N GLN A 50 56.97 29.96 -17.39
CA GLN A 50 57.38 28.60 -17.79
C GLN A 50 57.03 28.27 -19.25
N VAL A 51 56.42 29.22 -19.97
CA VAL A 51 55.92 29.04 -21.35
C VAL A 51 56.86 29.70 -22.35
N GLN A 52 57.12 29.03 -23.47
CA GLN A 52 57.96 29.52 -24.57
C GLN A 52 57.14 30.21 -25.67
N GLN A 53 55.96 29.67 -25.98
CA GLN A 53 55.05 30.20 -27.00
C GLN A 53 53.59 29.98 -26.58
N VAL A 54 52.75 30.99 -26.80
CA VAL A 54 51.31 30.91 -26.54
C VAL A 54 50.55 31.26 -27.81
N LYS A 55 49.64 30.37 -28.23
CA LYS A 55 48.67 30.61 -29.29
C LYS A 55 47.29 30.69 -28.68
N LEU A 56 46.67 31.86 -28.79
CA LEU A 56 45.29 32.09 -28.36
C LEU A 56 44.39 31.99 -29.59
N THR A 57 43.47 31.03 -29.59
CA THR A 57 42.45 30.94 -30.63
C THR A 57 41.15 31.50 -30.09
N THR A 58 40.60 32.52 -30.78
CA THR A 58 39.38 33.23 -30.38
C THR A 58 38.32 33.09 -31.47
N GLY A 59 37.03 33.21 -31.12
CA GLY A 59 35.90 32.90 -32.02
C GLY A 59 35.04 31.79 -31.41
N ASP A 60 34.64 30.83 -32.24
CA ASP A 60 33.82 29.67 -31.80
C ASP A 60 34.64 28.70 -30.93
N ASP A 61 35.94 28.55 -31.23
CA ASP A 61 36.86 27.70 -30.45
C ASP A 61 37.67 28.55 -29.46
N GLN A 62 37.17 28.71 -28.22
CA GLN A 62 37.80 29.49 -27.14
C GLN A 62 38.94 28.72 -26.45
N ILE A 63 40.05 28.49 -27.16
CA ILE A 63 41.14 27.62 -26.72
C ILE A 63 42.46 28.38 -26.62
N ILE A 64 43.18 28.19 -25.51
CA ILE A 64 44.57 28.63 -25.33
C ILE A 64 45.51 27.42 -25.43
N LYS A 65 46.48 27.50 -26.34
CA LYS A 65 47.53 26.50 -26.53
C LYS A 65 48.87 27.08 -26.10
N ALA A 66 49.57 26.39 -25.21
CA ALA A 66 50.86 26.82 -24.69
C ALA A 66 51.92 25.74 -24.89
N GLU A 67 53.08 26.13 -25.40
CA GLU A 67 54.28 25.29 -25.46
C GLU A 67 55.24 25.70 -24.33
N LEU A 68 55.56 24.75 -23.46
CA LEU A 68 56.41 24.96 -22.28
C LEU A 68 57.90 25.04 -22.67
N LYS A 69 58.71 25.73 -21.85
CA LYS A 69 60.17 25.79 -22.02
C LYS A 69 60.79 24.38 -21.84
N SER A 70 61.85 24.08 -22.59
CA SER A 70 62.53 22.78 -22.55
C SER A 70 62.95 22.39 -21.12
N GLY A 71 62.38 21.31 -20.58
CA GLY A 71 62.63 20.81 -19.23
C GLY A 71 61.42 20.87 -18.28
N VAL A 72 60.36 21.60 -18.62
CA VAL A 72 59.11 21.65 -17.84
C VAL A 72 58.03 20.82 -18.53
N LYS A 73 57.53 19.78 -17.85
CA LYS A 73 56.41 18.94 -18.30
C LYS A 73 55.22 19.12 -17.36
N ILE A 74 54.05 19.35 -17.94
CA ILE A 74 52.77 19.35 -17.21
C ILE A 74 51.94 18.20 -17.79
N LYS A 75 51.53 17.25 -16.93
CA LYS A 75 50.90 15.97 -17.34
C LYS A 75 51.65 15.25 -18.47
N ASP A 76 52.98 15.16 -18.38
CA ASP A 76 53.87 14.46 -19.34
C ASP A 76 53.93 15.01 -20.78
N SER A 77 53.38 16.21 -21.02
CA SER A 77 53.47 16.89 -22.32
C SER A 77 54.15 18.26 -22.20
N ASN A 78 54.94 18.62 -23.22
CA ASN A 78 55.47 19.97 -23.39
C ASN A 78 54.47 20.90 -24.10
N LYS A 79 53.37 20.34 -24.63
CA LYS A 79 52.30 21.05 -25.34
C LYS A 79 50.98 20.84 -24.61
N ILE A 80 50.47 21.93 -24.03
CA ILE A 80 49.25 21.91 -23.22
C ILE A 80 48.20 22.81 -23.85
N GLN A 81 46.93 22.44 -23.68
CA GLN A 81 45.79 23.26 -24.10
C GLN A 81 44.72 23.32 -23.01
N ALA A 82 44.05 24.45 -22.89
CA ALA A 82 42.88 24.62 -22.03
C ALA A 82 41.84 25.51 -22.73
N SER A 83 40.58 25.37 -22.34
CA SER A 83 39.52 26.27 -22.78
C SER A 83 39.42 27.47 -21.85
N TYR A 84 39.13 28.64 -22.40
CA TYR A 84 38.85 29.86 -21.64
C TYR A 84 37.45 30.37 -21.97
N ILE A 85 36.89 31.23 -21.13
CA ILE A 85 35.58 31.84 -21.37
C ILE A 85 35.76 33.16 -22.12
N GLY A 86 34.92 33.46 -23.12
CA GLY A 86 35.08 34.58 -24.05
C GLY A 86 35.49 35.93 -23.42
N SER A 87 34.97 36.30 -22.24
CA SER A 87 35.35 37.52 -21.53
C SER A 87 36.80 37.52 -21.03
N GLN A 88 37.33 36.34 -20.64
CA GLN A 88 38.71 36.15 -20.18
C GLN A 88 39.73 36.26 -21.34
N GLY A 89 39.32 36.03 -22.58
CA GLY A 89 40.21 36.07 -23.74
C GLY A 89 40.87 37.43 -23.96
N SER A 90 40.13 38.52 -23.73
CA SER A 90 40.65 39.89 -23.84
C SER A 90 41.67 40.22 -22.74
N THR A 91 41.41 39.75 -21.51
CA THR A 91 42.32 39.90 -20.36
C THR A 91 43.59 39.08 -20.56
N LEU A 92 43.46 37.84 -21.02
CA LEU A 92 44.60 36.97 -21.32
C LEU A 92 45.47 37.54 -22.44
N ALA A 93 44.86 38.10 -23.50
CA ALA A 93 45.61 38.79 -24.55
C ALA A 93 46.43 39.99 -24.01
N LYS A 94 45.85 40.79 -23.11
CA LYS A 94 46.56 41.90 -22.44
C LYS A 94 47.69 41.42 -21.53
N THR A 95 47.47 40.35 -20.75
CA THR A 95 48.50 39.74 -19.89
C THR A 95 49.65 39.13 -20.71
N LEU A 96 49.34 38.53 -21.87
CA LEU A 96 50.34 37.99 -22.78
C LEU A 96 51.15 39.10 -23.47
N GLN A 97 50.52 40.22 -23.84
CA GLN A 97 51.21 41.39 -24.37
C GLN A 97 52.19 41.96 -23.33
N ALA A 98 51.75 42.17 -22.09
CA ALA A 98 52.62 42.70 -21.02
C ALA A 98 53.83 41.79 -20.71
N LYS A 99 53.66 40.45 -20.79
CA LYS A 99 54.74 39.47 -20.60
C LYS A 99 55.65 39.29 -21.82
N PHE A 100 55.19 39.69 -23.00
CA PHE A 100 56.04 39.77 -24.18
C PHE A 100 56.92 41.02 -24.11
N ASP A 101 56.36 42.16 -23.71
CA ASP A 101 57.08 43.42 -23.56
C ASP A 101 58.14 43.38 -22.44
N SER A 102 57.97 42.52 -21.41
CA SER A 102 58.97 42.24 -20.37
C SER A 102 60.09 41.26 -20.79
N GLY A 103 60.04 40.70 -22.00
CA GLY A 103 61.06 39.79 -22.54
C GLY A 103 60.95 38.32 -22.07
N ASP A 104 59.87 37.94 -21.40
CA ASP A 104 59.71 36.60 -20.80
C ASP A 104 59.24 35.52 -21.78
N ILE A 105 58.58 35.92 -22.88
CA ILE A 105 58.08 35.04 -23.96
C ILE A 105 58.92 35.25 -25.23
N LYS A 106 60.02 34.49 -25.36
CA LYS A 106 61.02 34.70 -26.42
C LYS A 106 60.58 34.39 -27.87
N LYS A 107 59.49 33.63 -28.08
CA LYS A 107 59.00 33.26 -29.43
C LYS A 107 57.71 33.99 -29.87
N GLY A 108 57.24 34.96 -29.09
CA GLY A 108 56.03 35.73 -29.39
C GLY A 108 54.72 35.04 -29.01
N TYR A 109 53.62 35.76 -29.14
CA TYR A 109 52.25 35.25 -28.98
C TYR A 109 51.45 35.51 -30.26
N THR A 110 50.52 34.61 -30.60
CA THR A 110 49.67 34.76 -31.80
C THR A 110 48.21 34.63 -31.39
N VAL A 111 47.39 35.61 -31.78
CA VAL A 111 45.94 35.55 -31.67
C VAL A 111 45.38 35.26 -33.06
N SER A 112 44.74 34.10 -33.24
CA SER A 112 44.14 33.71 -34.52
C SER A 112 42.64 33.48 -34.35
N PRO A 113 41.77 34.08 -35.19
CA PRO A 113 40.36 33.72 -35.22
C PRO A 113 40.18 32.30 -35.80
N SER A 114 39.33 31.47 -35.18
CA SER A 114 39.01 30.14 -35.72
C SER A 114 38.19 30.28 -37.01
N LYS A 115 38.83 30.10 -38.17
CA LYS A 115 38.09 29.97 -39.44
C LYS A 115 37.78 28.48 -39.66
N GLN A 116 36.64 28.01 -39.18
CA GLN A 116 36.10 26.73 -39.65
C GLN A 116 35.49 26.99 -41.03
N SER A 117 35.91 26.25 -42.06
CA SER A 117 35.26 26.32 -43.37
C SER A 117 33.84 25.76 -43.23
N PRO A 118 32.77 26.59 -43.34
CA PRO A 118 31.41 26.14 -43.06
C PRO A 118 30.98 24.99 -43.99
N PHE A 119 31.52 24.96 -45.21
CA PHE A 119 31.28 23.87 -46.17
C PHE A 119 31.82 22.51 -45.69
N LEU A 120 33.00 22.46 -45.08
CA LEU A 120 33.58 21.22 -44.57
C LEU A 120 32.79 20.70 -43.37
N SER A 121 32.34 21.60 -42.49
CA SER A 121 31.52 21.25 -41.31
C SER A 121 30.18 20.64 -41.71
N VAL A 122 29.50 21.22 -42.70
CA VAL A 122 28.24 20.69 -43.24
C VAL A 122 28.43 19.33 -43.92
N LEU A 123 29.51 19.14 -44.67
CA LEU A 123 29.81 17.85 -45.32
C LEU A 123 30.06 16.74 -44.29
N PHE A 124 30.83 17.01 -43.23
CA PHE A 124 31.07 16.04 -42.16
C PHE A 124 29.85 15.81 -41.26
N SER A 125 28.96 16.79 -41.08
CA SER A 125 27.73 16.60 -40.30
C SER A 125 26.65 15.82 -41.05
N LEU A 126 26.66 15.85 -42.39
CA LEU A 126 25.75 15.07 -43.24
C LEU A 126 26.20 13.62 -43.45
N LEU A 127 27.49 13.33 -43.31
CA LEU A 127 28.07 11.99 -43.52
C LEU A 127 27.41 10.88 -42.68
N PRO A 128 27.11 11.08 -41.37
CA PRO A 128 26.38 10.10 -40.56
C PRO A 128 24.97 9.82 -41.09
N PHE A 129 24.26 10.85 -41.59
CA PHE A 129 22.91 10.70 -42.14
C PHE A 129 22.94 9.93 -43.46
N VAL A 130 23.90 10.24 -44.34
CA VAL A 130 24.08 9.50 -45.59
C VAL A 130 24.40 8.03 -45.32
N LEU A 131 25.24 7.73 -44.33
CA LEU A 131 25.56 6.36 -43.94
C LEU A 131 24.33 5.61 -43.42
N ILE A 132 23.49 6.24 -42.58
CA ILE A 132 22.23 5.66 -42.11
C ILE A 132 21.28 5.38 -43.29
N VAL A 133 21.15 6.31 -44.23
CA VAL A 133 20.30 6.12 -45.42
C VAL A 133 20.80 4.97 -46.29
N VAL A 134 22.10 4.84 -46.50
CA VAL A 134 22.68 3.72 -47.29
C VAL A 134 22.46 2.38 -46.59
N VAL A 135 22.67 2.31 -45.27
CA VAL A 135 22.39 1.10 -44.47
C VAL A 135 20.88 0.77 -44.48
N PHE A 136 20.02 1.77 -44.41
CA PHE A 136 18.57 1.62 -44.46
C PHE A 136 18.09 1.10 -45.83
N LEU A 137 18.63 1.62 -46.93
CA LEU A 137 18.33 1.14 -48.28
C LEU A 137 18.84 -0.30 -48.50
N PHE A 138 19.99 -0.66 -47.94
CA PHE A 138 20.51 -2.04 -47.96
C PHE A 138 19.63 -3.02 -47.16
N LEU A 139 19.08 -2.56 -46.02
CA LEU A 139 18.13 -3.34 -45.21
C LEU A 139 16.77 -3.50 -45.91
N MET A 140 16.29 -2.47 -46.60
CA MET A 140 15.05 -2.57 -47.38
C MET A 140 15.18 -3.59 -48.52
N ASN A 141 16.30 -3.58 -49.26
CA ASN A 141 16.54 -4.55 -50.33
C ASN A 141 16.70 -6.00 -49.83
N SER A 142 17.06 -6.21 -48.56
CA SER A 142 17.11 -7.55 -47.95
C SER A 142 15.79 -7.98 -47.29
N MET A 143 14.87 -7.06 -47.01
CA MET A 143 13.53 -7.34 -46.49
C MET A 143 12.48 -7.62 -47.57
N GLN A 144 12.72 -7.24 -48.82
CA GLN A 144 11.74 -7.40 -49.92
C GLN A 144 11.58 -8.85 -50.43
N GLY A 145 12.31 -9.83 -49.85
CA GLY A 145 12.21 -11.26 -50.18
C GLY A 145 11.31 -12.11 -49.26
N GLY A 146 10.45 -11.50 -48.41
CA GLY A 146 9.78 -12.24 -47.32
C GLY A 146 8.34 -11.79 -46.99
N GLY A 147 7.50 -11.52 -48.00
CA GLY A 147 6.13 -10.99 -47.88
C GLY A 147 5.08 -11.84 -47.14
N SER A 148 5.47 -12.81 -46.29
CA SER A 148 4.54 -13.69 -45.57
C SER A 148 4.58 -13.57 -44.03
N ARG A 149 5.57 -12.86 -43.45
CA ARG A 149 5.72 -12.80 -41.98
C ARG A 149 5.05 -11.62 -41.26
N VAL A 150 4.57 -10.60 -41.98
CA VAL A 150 3.98 -9.41 -41.35
C VAL A 150 2.52 -9.64 -40.91
N MET A 151 1.80 -10.59 -41.54
CA MET A 151 0.43 -10.97 -41.15
C MET A 151 0.35 -11.86 -39.88
N GLN A 152 1.49 -12.24 -39.29
CA GLN A 152 1.52 -13.12 -38.11
C GLN A 152 1.65 -12.35 -36.78
N PHE A 153 1.72 -11.02 -36.81
CA PHE A 153 1.74 -10.17 -35.61
C PHE A 153 0.37 -10.05 -34.91
N GLY A 154 -0.73 -10.38 -35.61
CA GLY A 154 -2.10 -10.33 -35.06
C GLY A 154 -2.58 -11.64 -34.41
N LYS A 155 -1.84 -12.75 -34.54
CA LYS A 155 -2.12 -13.99 -33.81
C LYS A 155 -1.14 -14.09 -32.65
N SER A 156 -1.60 -13.62 -31.50
CA SER A 156 -0.93 -13.74 -30.22
C SER A 156 -0.40 -15.17 -30.02
N LYS A 157 0.93 -15.36 -30.03
CA LYS A 157 1.56 -16.52 -29.38
C LYS A 157 1.62 -16.27 -27.87
N ALA A 158 0.49 -15.95 -27.26
CA ALA A 158 0.40 -15.75 -25.81
C ALA A 158 0.70 -17.07 -25.09
N LYS A 159 1.38 -16.91 -23.97
CA LYS A 159 1.42 -17.85 -22.83
C LYS A 159 0.07 -18.57 -22.78
N LEU A 160 0.06 -19.90 -23.01
CA LEU A 160 -1.15 -20.72 -22.99
C LEU A 160 -1.98 -20.31 -21.77
N ILE A 161 -3.19 -19.81 -22.00
CA ILE A 161 -4.15 -19.58 -20.92
C ILE A 161 -4.26 -20.94 -20.22
N THR A 162 -3.83 -21.00 -18.96
CA THR A 162 -3.71 -22.25 -18.22
C THR A 162 -5.10 -22.83 -18.03
N LYS A 163 -5.46 -23.79 -18.88
CA LYS A 163 -6.61 -24.68 -18.67
C LYS A 163 -6.25 -25.56 -17.47
N ASP A 164 -6.73 -25.17 -16.29
CA ASP A 164 -6.61 -25.95 -15.07
C ASP A 164 -7.98 -26.60 -14.79
N THR A 165 -7.94 -27.83 -14.28
CA THR A 165 -9.11 -28.50 -13.69
C THR A 165 -8.81 -28.59 -12.20
N PRO A 166 -9.15 -27.54 -11.43
CA PRO A 166 -8.76 -27.44 -10.03
C PRO A 166 -9.37 -28.60 -9.23
N LYS A 167 -8.57 -29.14 -8.30
CA LYS A 167 -9.02 -30.14 -7.32
C LYS A 167 -9.53 -29.53 -6.02
N THR A 168 -9.36 -28.21 -5.86
CA THR A 168 -9.83 -27.46 -4.69
C THR A 168 -11.35 -27.45 -4.66
N THR A 169 -11.92 -27.72 -3.51
CA THR A 169 -13.37 -27.84 -3.28
C THR A 169 -13.83 -26.82 -2.23
N PHE A 170 -15.14 -26.71 -1.98
CA PHE A 170 -15.63 -25.84 -0.90
C PHE A 170 -15.16 -26.31 0.48
N ALA A 171 -14.80 -27.60 0.64
CA ALA A 171 -14.20 -28.11 1.88
C ALA A 171 -12.78 -27.55 2.18
N ASP A 172 -12.14 -26.93 1.20
CA ASP A 172 -10.84 -26.25 1.35
C ASP A 172 -10.99 -24.74 1.63
N VAL A 173 -12.23 -24.23 1.64
CA VAL A 173 -12.56 -22.83 1.94
C VAL A 173 -13.29 -22.78 3.28
N ALA A 174 -12.92 -21.84 4.14
CA ALA A 174 -13.54 -21.66 5.45
C ALA A 174 -13.67 -20.17 5.76
N GLY A 175 -14.61 -19.81 6.63
CA GLY A 175 -14.80 -18.44 7.10
C GLY A 175 -15.37 -17.48 6.05
N SER A 176 -16.13 -18.00 5.08
CA SER A 176 -16.83 -17.22 4.05
C SER A 176 -18.13 -17.93 3.67
N ASP A 177 -18.90 -18.34 4.68
CA ASP A 177 -20.03 -19.25 4.52
C ASP A 177 -21.13 -18.63 3.66
N GLU A 178 -21.40 -17.33 3.82
CA GLU A 178 -22.37 -16.59 3.00
C GLU A 178 -21.95 -16.53 1.53
N ALA A 179 -20.65 -16.29 1.27
CA ALA A 179 -20.13 -16.28 -0.09
C ALA A 179 -20.15 -17.67 -0.74
N VAL A 180 -19.91 -18.72 0.05
CA VAL A 180 -20.01 -20.12 -0.40
C VAL A 180 -21.46 -20.48 -0.73
N GLU A 181 -22.43 -20.06 0.09
CA GLU A 181 -23.86 -20.27 -0.15
C GLU A 181 -24.33 -19.60 -1.46
N GLU A 182 -23.97 -18.34 -1.70
CA GLU A 182 -24.30 -17.66 -2.97
C GLU A 182 -23.62 -18.33 -4.19
N LEU A 183 -22.39 -18.84 -4.02
CA LEU A 183 -21.67 -19.54 -5.07
C LEU A 183 -22.13 -21.00 -5.28
N HIS A 184 -22.86 -21.58 -4.32
CA HIS A 184 -23.48 -22.90 -4.48
C HIS A 184 -24.51 -22.91 -5.62
N GLU A 185 -25.27 -21.82 -5.80
CA GLU A 185 -26.20 -21.67 -6.91
C GLU A 185 -25.47 -21.74 -8.27
N ILE A 186 -24.33 -21.06 -8.36
CA ILE A 186 -23.50 -21.01 -9.57
C ILE A 186 -22.96 -22.40 -9.91
N LYS A 187 -22.54 -23.15 -8.88
CA LYS A 187 -22.08 -24.53 -9.00
C LYS A 187 -23.20 -25.46 -9.47
N GLU A 188 -24.40 -25.37 -8.87
CA GLU A 188 -25.55 -26.20 -9.26
C GLU A 188 -25.97 -25.91 -10.70
N PHE A 189 -25.92 -24.64 -11.12
CA PHE A 189 -26.20 -24.26 -12.49
C PHE A 189 -25.23 -24.92 -13.50
N LEU A 190 -23.94 -24.95 -13.21
CA LEU A 190 -22.94 -25.57 -14.08
C LEU A 190 -23.11 -27.10 -14.18
N GLN A 191 -23.63 -27.74 -13.12
CA GLN A 191 -23.90 -29.18 -13.09
C GLN A 191 -25.25 -29.55 -13.74
N GLU A 192 -26.30 -28.79 -13.48
CA GLU A 192 -27.69 -29.08 -13.89
C GLU A 192 -28.37 -27.89 -14.60
N PRO A 193 -27.84 -27.40 -15.74
CA PRO A 193 -28.39 -26.21 -16.40
C PRO A 193 -29.85 -26.39 -16.87
N ALA A 194 -30.25 -27.62 -17.19
CA ALA A 194 -31.60 -27.95 -17.65
C ALA A 194 -32.68 -27.67 -16.58
N LYS A 195 -32.34 -27.86 -15.29
CA LYS A 195 -33.24 -27.59 -14.15
C LYS A 195 -33.66 -26.12 -14.11
N PHE A 196 -32.70 -25.21 -14.30
CA PHE A 196 -32.94 -23.77 -14.29
C PHE A 196 -33.61 -23.27 -15.59
N GLN A 197 -33.25 -23.85 -16.73
CA GLN A 197 -33.89 -23.52 -18.02
C GLN A 197 -35.37 -23.91 -18.06
N ALA A 198 -35.75 -25.04 -17.44
CA ALA A 198 -37.14 -25.51 -17.40
C ALA A 198 -38.10 -24.54 -16.70
N VAL A 199 -37.61 -23.79 -15.70
CA VAL A 199 -38.38 -22.79 -14.96
C VAL A 199 -38.21 -21.37 -15.50
N GLY A 200 -37.46 -21.19 -16.60
CA GLY A 200 -37.22 -19.89 -17.22
C GLY A 200 -36.29 -18.96 -16.44
N ALA A 201 -35.51 -19.50 -15.48
CA ALA A 201 -34.54 -18.72 -14.73
C ALA A 201 -33.42 -18.22 -15.65
N LYS A 202 -33.11 -16.93 -15.57
CA LYS A 202 -31.98 -16.33 -16.28
C LYS A 202 -30.72 -16.55 -15.47
N ILE A 203 -29.69 -17.05 -16.16
CA ILE A 203 -28.41 -17.38 -15.55
C ILE A 203 -27.59 -16.10 -15.46
N PRO A 204 -26.97 -15.81 -14.29
CA PRO A 204 -26.07 -14.67 -14.17
C PRO A 204 -24.88 -14.87 -15.11
N LYS A 205 -24.63 -13.89 -15.97
CA LYS A 205 -23.52 -13.96 -16.93
C LYS A 205 -22.17 -13.72 -16.26
N GLY A 206 -22.19 -12.91 -15.20
CA GLY A 206 -21.00 -12.52 -14.45
C GLY A 206 -21.26 -12.42 -12.96
N VAL A 207 -20.26 -12.84 -12.19
CA VAL A 207 -20.18 -12.71 -10.73
C VAL A 207 -18.96 -11.85 -10.39
N LEU A 208 -19.15 -10.80 -9.59
CA LEU A 208 -18.07 -9.98 -9.05
C LEU A 208 -17.85 -10.32 -7.57
N LEU A 209 -16.69 -10.87 -7.25
CA LEU A 209 -16.20 -11.05 -5.89
C LEU A 209 -15.46 -9.77 -5.48
N TYR A 210 -15.93 -9.10 -4.43
CA TYR A 210 -15.24 -7.91 -3.92
C TYR A 210 -14.96 -8.03 -2.43
N GLY A 211 -13.88 -7.42 -1.97
CA GLY A 211 -13.50 -7.41 -0.57
C GLY A 211 -12.00 -7.23 -0.38
N PRO A 212 -11.51 -7.16 0.86
CA PRO A 212 -10.10 -6.92 1.15
C PRO A 212 -9.16 -7.95 0.49
N PRO A 213 -7.88 -7.61 0.23
CA PRO A 213 -6.91 -8.58 -0.27
C PRO A 213 -6.71 -9.71 0.74
N GLY A 214 -6.44 -10.92 0.26
CA GLY A 214 -6.15 -12.06 1.15
C GLY A 214 -7.36 -12.78 1.76
N THR A 215 -8.59 -12.39 1.43
CA THR A 215 -9.82 -13.06 1.90
C THR A 215 -10.19 -14.34 1.11
N GLY A 216 -9.38 -14.74 0.14
CA GLY A 216 -9.59 -16.01 -0.58
C GLY A 216 -10.50 -15.92 -1.81
N LYS A 217 -10.73 -14.73 -2.38
CA LYS A 217 -11.51 -14.55 -3.64
C LYS A 217 -11.10 -15.50 -4.78
N THR A 218 -9.79 -15.58 -5.06
CA THR A 218 -9.24 -16.48 -6.09
C THR A 218 -9.41 -17.96 -5.70
N LEU A 219 -9.32 -18.28 -4.41
CA LEU A 219 -9.52 -19.65 -3.91
C LEU A 219 -11.00 -20.06 -4.05
N LEU A 220 -11.94 -19.18 -3.71
CA LEU A 220 -13.38 -19.38 -3.88
C LEU A 220 -13.73 -19.65 -5.35
N ALA A 221 -13.24 -18.83 -6.28
CA ALA A 221 -13.49 -19.04 -7.71
C ALA A 221 -12.96 -20.39 -8.21
N ARG A 222 -11.78 -20.82 -7.72
CA ARG A 222 -11.23 -22.15 -8.03
C ARG A 222 -12.02 -23.28 -7.38
N ALA A 223 -12.55 -23.08 -6.17
CA ALA A 223 -13.39 -24.05 -5.47
C ALA A 223 -14.70 -24.31 -6.23
N VAL A 224 -15.35 -23.25 -6.75
CA VAL A 224 -16.56 -23.39 -7.59
C VAL A 224 -16.29 -24.25 -8.82
N ALA A 225 -15.17 -24.01 -9.50
CA ALA A 225 -14.78 -24.79 -10.68
C ALA A 225 -14.49 -26.25 -10.35
N GLY A 226 -13.80 -26.51 -9.23
CA GLY A 226 -13.48 -27.87 -8.78
C GLY A 226 -14.71 -28.66 -8.34
N GLU A 227 -15.65 -28.00 -7.66
CA GLU A 227 -16.94 -28.59 -7.25
C GLU A 227 -17.85 -28.88 -8.45
N ALA A 228 -17.89 -27.98 -9.44
CA ALA A 228 -18.65 -28.19 -10.66
C ALA A 228 -17.96 -29.16 -11.64
N GLY A 229 -16.66 -29.42 -11.47
CA GLY A 229 -15.87 -30.28 -12.35
C GLY A 229 -15.64 -29.69 -13.75
N VAL A 230 -15.63 -28.37 -13.87
CA VAL A 230 -15.52 -27.65 -15.16
C VAL A 230 -14.13 -27.05 -15.38
N PRO A 231 -13.69 -26.80 -16.63
CA PRO A 231 -12.45 -26.09 -16.91
C PRO A 231 -12.43 -24.68 -16.31
N PHE A 232 -11.29 -24.31 -15.72
CA PHE A 232 -11.04 -23.01 -15.12
C PHE A 232 -9.96 -22.26 -15.91
N TYR A 233 -10.33 -21.10 -16.45
CA TYR A 233 -9.42 -20.19 -17.15
C TYR A 233 -9.11 -18.99 -16.27
N SER A 234 -7.87 -18.84 -15.82
CA SER A 234 -7.46 -17.71 -14.97
C SER A 234 -6.58 -16.73 -15.72
N ILE A 235 -6.87 -15.44 -15.58
CA ILE A 235 -6.03 -14.35 -16.08
C ILE A 235 -6.02 -13.18 -15.09
N SER A 236 -4.92 -12.43 -15.01
CA SER A 236 -4.89 -11.18 -14.24
C SER A 236 -5.38 -10.02 -15.10
N GLY A 237 -6.14 -9.09 -14.54
CA GLY A 237 -6.57 -7.86 -15.18
C GLY A 237 -5.39 -7.04 -15.69
N SER A 238 -4.25 -7.08 -14.98
CA SER A 238 -3.01 -6.46 -15.41
C SER A 238 -2.44 -7.02 -16.72
N ASP A 239 -2.71 -8.30 -17.03
CA ASP A 239 -2.19 -8.96 -18.25
C ASP A 239 -2.88 -8.46 -19.52
N PHE A 240 -3.99 -7.74 -19.38
CA PHE A 240 -4.68 -7.11 -20.48
C PHE A 240 -4.18 -5.69 -20.78
N VAL A 241 -3.40 -5.07 -19.88
CA VAL A 241 -2.87 -3.72 -20.06
C VAL A 241 -1.47 -3.79 -20.65
N GLU A 242 -1.34 -3.45 -21.94
CA GLU A 242 -0.05 -3.44 -22.64
C GLU A 242 0.26 -2.10 -23.33
N MET A 243 1.52 -1.92 -23.73
CA MET A 243 1.97 -0.69 -24.41
C MET A 243 1.38 -0.53 -25.83
N PHE A 244 0.88 -1.61 -26.42
CA PHE A 244 0.37 -1.61 -27.79
C PHE A 244 -1.16 -1.64 -27.80
N VAL A 245 -1.74 -0.58 -28.37
CA VAL A 245 -3.20 -0.45 -28.56
C VAL A 245 -3.76 -1.66 -29.31
N GLY A 246 -4.82 -2.26 -28.78
CA GLY A 246 -5.53 -3.39 -29.38
C GLY A 246 -5.01 -4.79 -29.02
N VAL A 247 -3.85 -4.92 -28.35
CA VAL A 247 -3.36 -6.23 -27.91
C VAL A 247 -4.23 -6.79 -26.77
N GLY A 248 -4.58 -5.97 -25.79
CA GLY A 248 -5.49 -6.36 -24.70
C GLY A 248 -6.85 -6.83 -25.22
N ALA A 249 -7.47 -6.06 -26.12
CA ALA A 249 -8.73 -6.44 -26.77
C ALA A 249 -8.65 -7.77 -27.54
N SER A 250 -7.54 -8.06 -28.23
CA SER A 250 -7.36 -9.36 -28.90
C SER A 250 -7.29 -10.52 -27.90
N ARG A 251 -6.60 -10.33 -26.76
CA ARG A 251 -6.51 -11.35 -25.71
C ARG A 251 -7.86 -11.66 -25.08
N VAL A 252 -8.67 -10.63 -24.86
CA VAL A 252 -10.05 -10.79 -24.40
C VAL A 252 -10.79 -11.70 -25.38
N ARG A 253 -10.81 -11.39 -26.68
CA ARG A 253 -11.47 -12.24 -27.68
C ARG A 253 -10.99 -13.69 -27.66
N ASP A 254 -9.67 -13.89 -27.68
CA ASP A 254 -9.06 -15.22 -27.70
C ASP A 254 -9.42 -16.04 -26.44
N LEU A 255 -9.47 -15.39 -25.26
CA LEU A 255 -9.88 -16.00 -24.00
C LEU A 255 -11.34 -16.47 -24.06
N PHE A 256 -12.24 -15.60 -24.53
CA PHE A 256 -13.66 -15.92 -24.64
C PHE A 256 -13.94 -16.98 -25.70
N GLU A 257 -13.24 -16.98 -26.84
CA GLU A 257 -13.37 -18.02 -27.86
C GLU A 257 -12.94 -19.39 -27.33
N GLN A 258 -11.84 -19.46 -26.59
CA GLN A 258 -11.36 -20.71 -25.97
C GLN A 258 -12.32 -21.22 -24.89
N ALA A 259 -12.86 -20.33 -24.06
CA ALA A 259 -13.84 -20.70 -23.04
C ALA A 259 -15.14 -21.23 -23.67
N LYS A 260 -15.64 -20.56 -24.72
CA LYS A 260 -16.82 -21.01 -25.50
C LYS A 260 -16.61 -22.39 -26.11
N ALA A 261 -15.42 -22.68 -26.64
CA ALA A 261 -15.10 -23.97 -27.23
C ALA A 261 -15.03 -25.13 -26.19
N ASN A 262 -14.88 -24.81 -24.90
CA ASN A 262 -14.77 -25.80 -23.81
C ASN A 262 -15.93 -25.69 -22.81
N ALA A 263 -17.05 -25.10 -23.19
CA ALA A 263 -18.21 -24.95 -22.32
C ALA A 263 -18.81 -26.31 -21.90
N PRO A 264 -19.34 -26.44 -20.67
CA PRO A 264 -19.41 -25.42 -19.62
C PRO A 264 -18.04 -25.13 -18.99
N ALA A 265 -17.74 -23.84 -18.74
CA ALA A 265 -16.43 -23.40 -18.25
C ALA A 265 -16.53 -22.11 -17.42
N ILE A 266 -15.54 -21.88 -16.56
CA ILE A 266 -15.41 -20.64 -15.78
C ILE A 266 -14.22 -19.84 -16.29
N VAL A 267 -14.46 -18.55 -16.55
CA VAL A 267 -13.41 -17.56 -16.82
C VAL A 267 -13.25 -16.71 -15.57
N PHE A 268 -12.06 -16.70 -14.98
CA PHE A 268 -11.71 -15.91 -13.81
C PHE A 268 -10.75 -14.78 -14.18
N VAL A 269 -11.13 -13.55 -13.83
CA VAL A 269 -10.31 -12.34 -14.00
C VAL A 269 -10.00 -11.75 -12.63
N ASP A 270 -8.77 -11.91 -12.16
CA ASP A 270 -8.29 -11.26 -10.95
C ASP A 270 -7.95 -9.79 -11.22
N GLU A 271 -7.94 -8.93 -10.20
CA GLU A 271 -7.61 -7.49 -10.32
C GLU A 271 -8.31 -6.80 -11.51
N ILE A 272 -9.63 -7.02 -11.65
CA ILE A 272 -10.41 -6.46 -12.76
C ILE A 272 -10.35 -4.92 -12.80
N ASP A 273 -10.05 -4.28 -11.67
CA ASP A 273 -9.84 -2.84 -11.55
C ASP A 273 -8.65 -2.31 -12.35
N ALA A 274 -7.73 -3.16 -12.81
CA ALA A 274 -6.67 -2.76 -13.72
C ALA A 274 -7.20 -2.30 -15.09
N VAL A 275 -8.26 -2.95 -15.60
CA VAL A 275 -8.91 -2.66 -16.90
C VAL A 275 -10.26 -1.98 -16.75
N GLY A 276 -10.96 -2.24 -15.64
CA GLY A 276 -12.33 -1.81 -15.39
C GLY A 276 -12.44 -0.47 -14.68
N ARG A 277 -11.37 0.31 -14.57
CA ARG A 277 -11.39 1.59 -13.84
C ARG A 277 -12.19 2.66 -14.60
N HIS A 278 -12.96 3.45 -13.86
CA HIS A 278 -13.69 4.60 -14.42
C HIS A 278 -12.74 5.63 -15.05
N ARG A 279 -13.23 6.36 -16.05
CA ARG A 279 -12.52 7.44 -16.72
C ARG A 279 -12.11 8.52 -15.72
N GLY A 280 -10.80 8.78 -15.63
CA GLY A 280 -10.27 10.03 -15.09
C GLY A 280 -9.99 11.01 -16.24
N ALA A 281 -10.12 12.32 -15.99
CA ALA A 281 -9.80 13.38 -16.95
C ALA A 281 -8.28 13.54 -17.18
N GLY A 282 -7.56 12.44 -17.45
CA GLY A 282 -6.12 12.43 -17.68
C GLY A 282 -5.78 12.70 -19.14
N LEU A 283 -5.21 13.87 -19.43
CA LEU A 283 -4.54 14.14 -20.71
C LEU A 283 -3.32 13.21 -20.86
N GLY A 284 -3.50 12.06 -21.52
CA GLY A 284 -2.39 11.16 -21.85
C GLY A 284 -2.85 9.84 -22.49
N GLY A 285 -2.26 9.47 -23.63
CA GLY A 285 -2.65 8.36 -24.51
C GLY A 285 -2.48 6.93 -23.97
N GLY A 286 -2.39 6.74 -22.65
CA GLY A 286 -2.52 5.42 -22.01
C GLY A 286 -3.97 5.00 -21.75
N HIS A 287 -4.93 5.91 -21.93
CA HIS A 287 -6.36 5.64 -21.73
C HIS A 287 -6.95 4.80 -22.88
N ASP A 288 -6.50 5.01 -24.12
CA ASP A 288 -7.12 4.43 -25.31
C ASP A 288 -7.05 2.89 -25.34
N GLU A 289 -5.95 2.32 -24.83
CA GLU A 289 -5.76 0.87 -24.78
C GLU A 289 -6.66 0.21 -23.73
N ARG A 290 -6.71 0.79 -22.52
CA ARG A 290 -7.56 0.30 -21.44
C ARG A 290 -9.04 0.38 -21.81
N GLU A 291 -9.46 1.50 -22.40
CA GLU A 291 -10.83 1.67 -22.87
C GLU A 291 -11.21 0.68 -23.97
N GLN A 292 -10.30 0.43 -24.92
CA GLN A 292 -10.57 -0.54 -25.98
C GLN A 292 -10.69 -1.97 -25.42
N THR A 293 -9.82 -2.34 -24.48
CA THR A 293 -9.86 -3.63 -23.80
C THR A 293 -11.13 -3.77 -22.96
N LEU A 294 -11.51 -2.75 -22.19
CA LEU A 294 -12.74 -2.72 -21.39
C LEU A 294 -13.97 -2.88 -22.29
N ASN A 295 -14.07 -2.08 -23.35
CA ASN A 295 -15.19 -2.17 -24.29
C ASN A 295 -15.25 -3.55 -24.97
N GLN A 296 -14.12 -4.15 -25.29
CA GLN A 296 -14.10 -5.51 -25.82
C GLN A 296 -14.61 -6.54 -24.81
N LEU A 297 -14.25 -6.39 -23.53
CA LEU A 297 -14.78 -7.24 -22.46
C LEU A 297 -16.31 -7.11 -22.36
N LEU A 298 -16.83 -5.88 -22.39
CA LEU A 298 -18.27 -5.61 -22.39
C LEU A 298 -18.98 -6.25 -23.59
N VAL A 299 -18.40 -6.16 -24.78
CA VAL A 299 -18.95 -6.78 -26.00
C VAL A 299 -18.97 -8.30 -25.89
N GLU A 300 -17.92 -8.93 -25.35
CA GLU A 300 -17.90 -10.38 -25.16
C GLU A 300 -18.93 -10.84 -24.10
N MET A 301 -19.13 -10.06 -23.04
CA MET A 301 -20.12 -10.34 -21.99
C MET A 301 -21.56 -10.22 -22.52
N ASP A 302 -21.85 -9.14 -23.25
CA ASP A 302 -23.16 -8.91 -23.86
C ASP A 302 -23.44 -9.99 -24.93
N GLY A 303 -22.39 -10.43 -25.65
CA GLY A 303 -22.43 -11.45 -26.70
C GLY A 303 -22.63 -12.90 -26.25
N PHE A 304 -22.70 -13.18 -24.94
CA PHE A 304 -23.04 -14.53 -24.46
C PHE A 304 -24.51 -14.89 -24.72
N ASP A 305 -24.71 -16.02 -25.40
CA ASP A 305 -26.00 -16.73 -25.38
C ASP A 305 -26.18 -17.37 -23.99
N VAL A 306 -27.37 -17.23 -23.42
CA VAL A 306 -27.77 -17.78 -22.11
C VAL A 306 -27.59 -19.31 -22.08
N LYS A 307 -27.56 -19.96 -23.25
CA LYS A 307 -27.33 -21.40 -23.42
C LYS A 307 -25.86 -21.83 -23.39
N GLY A 308 -24.92 -20.89 -23.52
CA GLY A 308 -23.51 -21.18 -23.75
C GLY A 308 -22.73 -21.73 -22.55
N GLY A 309 -23.30 -21.76 -21.34
CA GLY A 309 -22.71 -22.42 -20.17
C GLY A 309 -21.35 -21.87 -19.69
N VAL A 310 -20.97 -20.67 -20.12
CA VAL A 310 -19.75 -19.99 -19.67
C VAL A 310 -20.10 -18.92 -18.65
N ILE A 311 -19.41 -18.91 -17.51
CA ILE A 311 -19.59 -17.91 -16.45
C ILE A 311 -18.31 -17.12 -16.25
N LEU A 312 -18.44 -15.79 -16.21
CA LEU A 312 -17.34 -14.89 -15.87
C LEU A 312 -17.35 -14.60 -14.36
N ILE A 313 -16.25 -14.91 -13.66
CA ILE A 313 -16.05 -14.50 -12.28
C ILE A 313 -14.92 -13.48 -12.26
N ALA A 314 -15.13 -12.32 -11.66
CA ALA A 314 -14.09 -11.30 -11.48
C ALA A 314 -13.83 -11.04 -10.01
N ALA A 315 -12.59 -10.69 -9.67
CA ALA A 315 -12.22 -10.28 -8.31
C ALA A 315 -11.67 -8.85 -8.29
N THR A 316 -12.08 -8.08 -7.29
CA THR A 316 -11.53 -6.73 -7.04
C THR A 316 -11.34 -6.49 -5.54
N ASN A 317 -10.36 -5.65 -5.19
CA ASN A 317 -10.23 -5.10 -3.84
C ASN A 317 -10.88 -3.71 -3.72
N ARG A 318 -11.29 -3.13 -4.85
CA ARG A 318 -11.74 -1.74 -4.97
C ARG A 318 -12.96 -1.66 -5.88
N PRO A 319 -14.15 -2.03 -5.38
CA PRO A 319 -15.38 -1.93 -6.18
C PRO A 319 -15.77 -0.47 -6.50
N ASP A 320 -15.30 0.48 -5.70
CA ASP A 320 -15.55 1.93 -5.79
C ASP A 320 -15.02 2.58 -7.07
N ILE A 321 -13.90 2.09 -7.62
CA ILE A 321 -13.27 2.67 -8.81
C ILE A 321 -13.70 2.02 -10.12
N LEU A 322 -14.55 1.00 -10.06
CA LEU A 322 -14.99 0.29 -11.26
C LEU A 322 -15.96 1.11 -12.09
N ASP A 323 -15.88 0.96 -13.41
CA ASP A 323 -16.83 1.55 -14.33
C ASP A 323 -18.23 0.96 -14.06
N PRO A 324 -19.25 1.79 -13.74
CA PRO A 324 -20.63 1.34 -13.52
C PRO A 324 -21.19 0.54 -14.70
N ALA A 325 -20.66 0.70 -15.91
CA ALA A 325 -21.02 -0.11 -17.06
C ALA A 325 -20.80 -1.61 -16.80
N LEU A 326 -19.76 -2.02 -16.05
CA LEU A 326 -19.49 -3.41 -15.71
C LEU A 326 -20.56 -3.99 -14.76
N LEU A 327 -21.16 -3.15 -13.93
CA LEU A 327 -22.13 -3.53 -12.88
C LEU A 327 -23.58 -3.51 -13.37
N ARG A 328 -23.82 -3.24 -14.66
CA ARG A 328 -25.18 -3.22 -15.22
C ARG A 328 -25.75 -4.63 -15.40
N PRO A 329 -27.07 -4.82 -15.29
CA PRO A 329 -27.70 -6.11 -15.57
C PRO A 329 -27.36 -6.65 -16.97
N GLY A 330 -27.05 -7.94 -17.06
CA GLY A 330 -26.49 -8.64 -18.21
C GLY A 330 -24.95 -8.77 -18.21
N ARG A 331 -24.27 -8.26 -17.18
CA ARG A 331 -22.81 -8.25 -17.02
C ARG A 331 -22.41 -8.84 -15.67
N PHE A 332 -21.87 -8.06 -14.73
CA PHE A 332 -21.69 -8.50 -13.35
C PHE A 332 -22.96 -8.31 -12.54
N ASP A 333 -23.90 -9.20 -12.78
CA ASP A 333 -25.27 -9.16 -12.23
C ASP A 333 -25.27 -9.51 -10.75
N ARG A 334 -24.37 -10.41 -10.35
CA ARG A 334 -24.20 -10.86 -8.97
C ARG A 334 -22.93 -10.22 -8.40
N GLN A 335 -23.08 -9.56 -7.27
CA GLN A 335 -21.98 -9.00 -6.51
C GLN A 335 -21.96 -9.69 -5.16
N ILE A 336 -20.86 -10.36 -4.85
CA ILE A 336 -20.71 -11.15 -3.62
C ILE A 336 -19.56 -10.53 -2.83
N ALA A 337 -19.87 -10.06 -1.62
CA ALA A 337 -18.88 -9.59 -0.67
C ALA A 337 -18.10 -10.78 -0.11
N VAL A 338 -16.77 -10.68 -0.08
CA VAL A 338 -15.88 -11.63 0.58
C VAL A 338 -15.10 -10.86 1.63
N ASP A 339 -15.74 -10.72 2.79
CA ASP A 339 -15.25 -9.94 3.91
C ASP A 339 -14.19 -10.69 4.72
N ARG A 340 -13.69 -10.02 5.77
CA ARG A 340 -12.75 -10.64 6.70
C ARG A 340 -13.50 -11.68 7.55
N PRO A 341 -12.87 -12.82 7.85
CA PRO A 341 -13.49 -13.85 8.68
C PRO A 341 -13.70 -13.37 10.12
N ASP A 342 -14.82 -13.79 10.70
CA ASP A 342 -15.13 -13.66 12.13
C ASP A 342 -14.26 -14.63 12.96
N MET A 343 -14.39 -14.58 14.28
CA MET A 343 -13.60 -15.43 15.18
C MET A 343 -13.75 -16.93 14.86
N LEU A 344 -14.96 -17.41 14.58
CA LEU A 344 -15.20 -18.80 14.22
C LEU A 344 -14.61 -19.14 12.85
N GLY A 345 -14.79 -18.27 11.86
CA GLY A 345 -14.19 -18.39 10.54
C GLY A 345 -12.67 -18.44 10.59
N ARG A 346 -12.03 -17.60 11.43
CA ARG A 346 -10.57 -17.65 11.65
C ARG A 346 -10.12 -18.99 12.23
N LEU A 347 -10.88 -19.54 13.18
CA LEU A 347 -10.61 -20.87 13.75
C LEU A 347 -10.69 -21.97 12.68
N GLU A 348 -11.72 -21.96 11.84
CA GLU A 348 -11.87 -22.94 10.76
C GLU A 348 -10.78 -22.79 9.69
N ILE A 349 -10.42 -21.57 9.32
CA ILE A 349 -9.29 -21.29 8.41
C ILE A 349 -7.98 -21.83 8.99
N LEU A 350 -7.72 -21.62 10.28
CA LEU A 350 -6.54 -22.17 10.96
C LEU A 350 -6.54 -23.70 10.92
N LYS A 351 -7.69 -24.36 11.12
CA LYS A 351 -7.82 -25.82 11.01
C LYS A 351 -7.53 -26.31 9.59
N VAL A 352 -8.01 -25.62 8.56
CA VAL A 352 -7.71 -25.95 7.16
C VAL A 352 -6.21 -25.85 6.88
N HIS A 353 -5.57 -24.75 7.29
CA HIS A 353 -4.13 -24.54 7.07
C HIS A 353 -3.21 -25.29 8.04
N GLN A 354 -3.75 -25.89 9.09
CA GLN A 354 -3.05 -26.83 9.97
C GLN A 354 -2.83 -28.18 9.28
N LYS A 355 -3.72 -28.59 8.35
CA LYS A 355 -3.61 -29.87 7.63
C LYS A 355 -2.23 -29.97 6.96
N GLY A 356 -1.47 -31.01 7.34
CA GLY A 356 -0.11 -31.26 6.82
C GLY A 356 1.02 -30.62 7.62
N LYS A 357 0.74 -29.89 8.71
CA LYS A 357 1.75 -29.34 9.62
C LYS A 357 1.77 -30.10 10.95
N PRO A 358 2.95 -30.52 11.46
CA PRO A 358 3.05 -31.19 12.75
C PRO A 358 2.90 -30.16 13.89
N VAL A 359 1.72 -30.10 14.52
CA VAL A 359 1.42 -29.19 15.64
C VAL A 359 1.38 -29.99 16.95
N ALA A 360 1.87 -29.41 18.03
CA ALA A 360 1.86 -30.04 19.34
C ALA A 360 0.41 -30.17 19.90
N PRO A 361 0.09 -31.22 20.68
CA PRO A 361 -1.28 -31.48 21.13
C PRO A 361 -1.86 -30.42 22.09
N ASP A 362 -0.99 -29.64 22.73
CA ASP A 362 -1.31 -28.58 23.70
C ASP A 362 -1.60 -27.23 23.03
N VAL A 363 -1.56 -27.15 21.71
CA VAL A 363 -1.83 -25.92 20.97
C VAL A 363 -3.33 -25.64 20.91
N ASP A 364 -3.73 -24.48 21.43
CA ASP A 364 -5.09 -23.96 21.34
C ASP A 364 -5.23 -22.99 20.16
N LEU A 365 -5.76 -23.46 19.04
CA LEU A 365 -6.06 -22.61 17.88
C LEU A 365 -7.17 -21.58 18.16
N GLY A 366 -8.03 -21.81 19.15
CA GLY A 366 -9.03 -20.83 19.59
C GLY A 366 -8.38 -19.63 20.26
N ALA A 367 -7.32 -19.83 21.04
CA ALA A 367 -6.51 -18.72 21.56
C ALA A 367 -5.82 -17.93 20.43
N VAL A 368 -5.32 -18.61 19.38
CA VAL A 368 -4.73 -17.96 18.20
C VAL A 368 -5.78 -17.14 17.42
N ALA A 369 -6.98 -17.67 17.22
CA ALA A 369 -8.08 -16.97 16.53
C ALA A 369 -8.52 -15.69 17.27
N ARG A 370 -8.57 -15.73 18.62
CA ARG A 370 -8.85 -14.55 19.46
C ARG A 370 -7.74 -13.50 19.40
N ARG A 371 -6.50 -13.92 19.19
CA ARG A 371 -5.33 -13.03 19.10
C ARG A 371 -5.05 -12.46 17.72
N THR A 372 -5.84 -12.85 16.73
CA THR A 372 -5.70 -12.41 15.34
C THR A 372 -6.95 -11.68 14.81
N PRO A 373 -7.56 -10.74 15.58
CA PRO A 373 -8.74 -10.03 15.10
C PRO A 373 -8.41 -9.22 13.84
N GLY A 374 -9.32 -9.26 12.88
CA GLY A 374 -9.16 -8.58 11.59
C GLY A 374 -8.14 -9.21 10.64
N PHE A 375 -7.53 -10.35 10.97
CA PHE A 375 -6.66 -11.08 10.04
C PHE A 375 -7.48 -11.69 8.90
N THR A 376 -6.90 -11.67 7.70
CA THR A 376 -7.46 -12.34 6.54
C THR A 376 -7.03 -13.81 6.49
N GLY A 377 -7.67 -14.62 5.63
CA GLY A 377 -7.28 -16.03 5.48
C GLY A 377 -5.81 -16.19 5.05
N ALA A 378 -5.32 -15.30 4.19
CA ALA A 378 -3.91 -15.26 3.80
C ALA A 378 -2.98 -14.93 4.99
N ASP A 379 -3.38 -14.02 5.88
CA ASP A 379 -2.59 -13.67 7.06
C ASP A 379 -2.50 -14.87 8.02
N LEU A 380 -3.60 -15.58 8.24
CA LEU A 380 -3.63 -16.79 9.10
C LEU A 380 -2.80 -17.93 8.50
N ALA A 381 -2.88 -18.14 7.18
CA ALA A 381 -2.03 -19.08 6.48
C ALA A 381 -0.54 -18.74 6.68
N ASN A 382 -0.22 -17.45 6.62
CA ASN A 382 1.14 -16.95 6.84
C ASN A 382 1.59 -17.12 8.29
N VAL A 383 0.75 -16.87 9.30
CA VAL A 383 1.06 -17.15 10.72
C VAL A 383 1.46 -18.61 10.92
N LEU A 384 0.64 -19.55 10.44
CA LEU A 384 0.98 -20.97 10.57
C LEU A 384 2.22 -21.37 9.77
N ASN A 385 2.51 -20.69 8.66
CA ASN A 385 3.71 -20.94 7.87
C ASN A 385 4.97 -20.41 8.60
N GLU A 386 4.93 -19.20 9.13
CA GLU A 386 6.01 -18.63 9.93
C GLU A 386 6.26 -19.44 11.20
N ALA A 387 5.21 -19.93 11.87
CA ALA A 387 5.35 -20.81 13.03
C ALA A 387 6.09 -22.11 12.67
N ALA A 388 5.78 -22.71 11.52
CA ALA A 388 6.49 -23.88 11.01
C ALA A 388 7.95 -23.57 10.66
N LEU A 389 8.23 -22.43 10.03
CA LEU A 389 9.59 -21.99 9.71
C LEU A 389 10.42 -21.69 10.97
N LEU A 390 9.83 -21.09 12.00
CA LEU A 390 10.47 -20.84 13.29
C LEU A 390 10.78 -22.14 14.02
N THR A 391 9.84 -23.08 13.98
CA THR A 391 10.01 -24.43 14.54
C THR A 391 11.17 -25.16 13.86
N ALA A 392 11.20 -25.16 12.52
CA ALA A 392 12.27 -25.76 11.74
C ALA A 392 13.64 -25.07 11.98
N ARG A 393 13.67 -23.75 12.11
CA ARG A 393 14.89 -22.99 12.41
C ARG A 393 15.44 -23.28 13.81
N GLY A 394 14.56 -23.60 14.76
CA GLY A 394 14.93 -24.01 16.11
C GLY A 394 15.22 -25.50 16.26
N ASP A 395 15.36 -26.24 15.15
CA ASP A 395 15.56 -27.70 15.12
C ASP A 395 14.49 -28.50 15.89
N LYS A 396 13.29 -27.93 16.06
CA LYS A 396 12.13 -28.58 16.67
C LYS A 396 11.32 -29.34 15.61
N LYS A 397 10.60 -30.39 16.05
CA LYS A 397 9.78 -31.23 15.17
C LYS A 397 8.28 -30.89 15.17
N LEU A 398 7.79 -30.28 16.26
CA LEU A 398 6.39 -29.93 16.46
C LEU A 398 6.27 -28.42 16.68
N VAL A 399 5.27 -27.80 16.04
CA VAL A 399 4.91 -26.40 16.26
C VAL A 399 4.24 -26.27 17.62
N ASP A 400 4.83 -25.50 18.52
CA ASP A 400 4.34 -25.22 19.87
C ASP A 400 3.69 -23.82 19.98
N ASN A 401 3.05 -23.54 21.12
CA ASN A 401 2.43 -22.24 21.39
C ASN A 401 3.44 -21.08 21.31
N HIS A 402 4.70 -21.30 21.72
CA HIS A 402 5.74 -20.28 21.61
C HIS A 402 6.05 -19.92 20.14
N ALA A 403 6.14 -20.90 19.24
CA ALA A 403 6.37 -20.66 17.82
C ALA A 403 5.19 -19.93 17.17
N LEU A 404 3.96 -20.23 17.58
CA LEU A 404 2.76 -19.52 17.13
C LEU A 404 2.74 -18.08 17.62
N ASP A 405 3.07 -17.85 18.89
CA ASP A 405 3.13 -16.52 19.48
C ASP A 405 4.15 -15.63 18.77
N GLU A 406 5.36 -16.15 18.54
CA GLU A 406 6.39 -15.44 17.79
C GLU A 406 5.97 -15.21 16.33
N ALA A 407 5.22 -16.14 15.73
CA ALA A 407 4.72 -15.97 14.37
C ALA A 407 3.65 -14.87 14.27
N ILE A 408 2.71 -14.81 15.20
CA ILE A 408 1.72 -13.72 15.29
C ILE A 408 2.45 -12.39 15.42
N ASP A 409 3.36 -12.28 16.39
CA ASP A 409 4.14 -11.06 16.60
C ASP A 409 4.90 -10.64 15.33
N ARG A 410 5.44 -11.61 14.59
CA ARG A 410 6.18 -11.36 13.36
C ARG A 410 5.30 -10.91 12.20
N VAL A 411 4.07 -11.41 12.11
CA VAL A 411 3.09 -10.97 11.10
C VAL A 411 2.57 -9.56 11.44
N VAL A 412 2.32 -9.26 12.73
CA VAL A 412 1.81 -7.95 13.18
C VAL A 412 2.89 -6.86 13.12
N ALA A 413 4.03 -7.10 13.77
CA ALA A 413 5.04 -6.07 14.04
C ALA A 413 6.35 -6.25 13.24
N GLY A 414 6.45 -7.34 12.48
CA GLY A 414 7.67 -7.70 11.75
C GLY A 414 8.69 -8.47 12.60
N PRO A 415 9.82 -8.88 12.00
CA PRO A 415 10.84 -9.65 12.69
C PRO A 415 11.51 -8.83 13.81
N GLN A 416 11.91 -9.52 14.87
CA GLN A 416 12.67 -8.95 15.97
C GLN A 416 14.06 -8.48 15.50
N LYS A 417 14.43 -7.24 15.85
CA LYS A 417 15.73 -6.65 15.49
C LYS A 417 16.78 -6.92 16.56
N ARG A 418 17.35 -8.12 16.55
CA ARG A 418 18.40 -8.54 17.51
C ARG A 418 19.67 -7.67 17.50
N THR A 419 19.98 -7.02 16.38
CA THR A 419 21.19 -6.19 16.23
C THR A 419 21.05 -4.79 16.78
N ARG A 420 19.83 -4.32 17.06
CA ARG A 420 19.58 -2.98 17.61
C ARG A 420 19.75 -3.03 19.12
N ILE A 421 20.96 -2.76 19.59
CA ILE A 421 21.26 -2.63 21.02
C ILE A 421 20.70 -1.28 21.46
N MET A 422 19.63 -1.30 22.26
CA MET A 422 19.08 -0.12 22.92
C MET A 422 19.90 0.18 24.16
N SER A 423 20.16 1.46 24.43
CA SER A 423 20.76 1.88 25.69
C SER A 423 19.79 1.59 26.85
N GLU A 424 20.31 1.40 28.06
CA GLU A 424 19.46 1.17 29.24
C GLU A 424 18.49 2.35 29.50
N LYS A 425 18.90 3.58 29.16
CA LYS A 425 18.02 4.76 29.21
C LYS A 425 16.86 4.62 28.21
N GLU A 426 17.13 4.26 26.97
CA GLU A 426 16.10 4.07 25.94
C GLU A 426 15.16 2.92 26.29
N LYS A 427 15.69 1.78 26.77
CA LYS A 427 14.86 0.66 27.24
C LYS A 427 13.91 1.10 28.36
N LYS A 428 14.41 1.89 29.32
CA LYS A 428 13.59 2.42 30.42
C LYS A 428 12.50 3.35 29.89
N ILE A 429 12.81 4.26 28.96
CA ILE A 429 11.82 5.13 28.33
C ILE A 429 10.75 4.31 27.61
N THR A 430 11.16 3.32 26.79
CA THR A 430 10.22 2.43 26.11
C THR A 430 9.37 1.62 27.09
N ALA A 431 9.93 1.14 28.20
CA ALA A 431 9.16 0.43 29.22
C ALA A 431 8.09 1.31 29.86
N TYR A 432 8.40 2.57 30.17
CA TYR A 432 7.40 3.53 30.65
C TYR A 432 6.36 3.87 29.59
N HIS A 433 6.77 4.00 28.33
CA HIS A 433 5.87 4.26 27.21
C HIS A 433 4.84 3.14 27.03
N GLU A 434 5.31 1.89 26.92
CA GLU A 434 4.42 0.72 26.79
C GLU A 434 3.61 0.47 28.06
N GLY A 435 4.23 0.68 29.23
CA GLY A 435 3.53 0.61 30.51
C GLY A 435 2.41 1.65 30.62
N GLY A 436 2.61 2.84 30.05
CA GLY A 436 1.60 3.90 29.97
C GLY A 436 0.38 3.48 29.16
N HIS A 437 0.59 2.94 27.97
CA HIS A 437 -0.49 2.37 27.16
C HIS A 437 -1.26 1.28 27.92
N ALA A 438 -0.54 0.31 28.49
CA ALA A 438 -1.15 -0.82 29.17
C ALA A 438 -1.95 -0.41 30.41
N LEU A 439 -1.41 0.51 31.22
CA LEU A 439 -2.07 0.96 32.44
C LEU A 439 -3.33 1.77 32.13
N VAL A 440 -3.26 2.67 31.14
CA VAL A 440 -4.42 3.47 30.73
C VAL A 440 -5.52 2.58 30.14
N ALA A 441 -5.18 1.58 29.31
CA ALA A 441 -6.16 0.59 28.87
C ALA A 441 -6.80 -0.14 30.06
N ALA A 442 -6.00 -0.68 30.98
CA ALA A 442 -6.52 -1.48 32.10
C ALA A 442 -7.37 -0.68 33.12
N ALA A 443 -7.10 0.61 33.28
CA ALA A 443 -7.85 1.49 34.17
C ALA A 443 -9.13 2.06 33.52
N SER A 444 -9.20 2.07 32.19
CA SER A 444 -10.31 2.64 31.43
C SER A 444 -11.51 1.68 31.41
N PRO A 445 -12.75 2.16 31.60
CA PRO A 445 -13.91 1.31 31.84
C PRO A 445 -14.37 0.51 30.61
N ASN A 446 -14.23 1.05 29.39
CA ASN A 446 -14.68 0.39 28.16
C ASN A 446 -13.52 -0.04 27.26
N SER A 447 -12.28 -0.07 27.77
CA SER A 447 -11.14 -0.56 27.00
C SER A 447 -11.10 -2.09 27.01
N ASP A 448 -10.58 -2.65 25.92
CA ASP A 448 -10.40 -4.08 25.81
C ASP A 448 -9.22 -4.55 26.70
N PRO A 449 -9.17 -5.83 27.12
CA PRO A 449 -8.11 -6.31 28.00
C PRO A 449 -6.73 -6.34 27.33
N VAL A 450 -5.71 -5.98 28.12
CA VAL A 450 -4.29 -6.09 27.72
C VAL A 450 -3.87 -7.56 27.75
N HIS A 451 -3.41 -8.07 26.61
CA HIS A 451 -3.00 -9.45 26.43
C HIS A 451 -1.49 -9.66 26.53
N LYS A 452 -0.71 -8.68 26.06
CA LYS A 452 0.76 -8.77 26.01
C LYS A 452 1.39 -7.40 25.98
N ILE A 453 2.54 -7.26 26.63
CA ILE A 453 3.37 -6.05 26.58
C ILE A 453 4.80 -6.48 26.30
N THR A 454 5.49 -5.81 25.38
CA THR A 454 6.91 -6.09 25.10
C THR A 454 7.69 -4.82 24.80
N ILE A 455 8.92 -4.76 25.32
CA ILE A 455 9.88 -3.68 25.06
C ILE A 455 10.96 -4.10 24.04
N LEU A 456 10.72 -5.21 23.34
CA LEU A 456 11.63 -5.73 22.32
C LEU A 456 11.34 -5.07 20.97
N SER A 457 12.37 -4.48 20.36
CA SER A 457 12.21 -3.81 19.07
C SER A 457 11.86 -4.80 17.95
N ARG A 458 10.75 -4.52 17.25
CA ARG A 458 10.27 -5.27 16.08
C ARG A 458 9.98 -4.31 14.94
N GLY A 459 10.45 -4.65 13.73
CA GLY A 459 10.18 -3.84 12.54
C GLY A 459 10.56 -2.36 12.73
N ARG A 460 9.55 -1.48 12.77
CA ARG A 460 9.70 -0.03 13.04
C ARG A 460 9.43 0.35 14.50
N ALA A 461 8.79 -0.52 15.27
CA ALA A 461 8.41 -0.27 16.67
C ALA A 461 9.58 -0.59 17.64
N LEU A 462 9.63 0.15 18.75
CA LEU A 462 10.60 -0.07 19.84
C LEU A 462 10.07 -1.02 20.90
N GLY A 463 8.77 -0.95 21.17
CA GLY A 463 7.97 -1.91 21.91
C GLY A 463 6.56 -1.92 21.32
N TYR A 464 5.66 -2.72 21.89
CA TYR A 464 4.22 -2.56 21.66
C TYR A 464 3.40 -3.20 22.78
N THR A 465 2.18 -2.68 22.93
CA THR A 465 1.15 -3.18 23.81
C THR A 465 0.00 -3.76 23.00
N MET A 466 -0.37 -5.01 23.28
CA MET A 466 -1.43 -5.73 22.57
C MET A 466 -2.72 -5.68 23.39
N VAL A 467 -3.64 -4.82 22.97
CA VAL A 467 -5.00 -4.68 23.48
C VAL A 467 -5.95 -5.35 22.48
N LEU A 468 -6.69 -6.36 22.92
CA LEU A 468 -7.55 -7.16 22.04
C LEU A 468 -8.90 -7.41 22.71
N PRO A 469 -10.02 -7.28 21.97
CA PRO A 469 -11.34 -7.59 22.49
C PRO A 469 -11.51 -9.10 22.67
N ASP A 470 -12.33 -9.50 23.65
CA ASP A 470 -12.69 -10.91 23.84
C ASP A 470 -13.69 -11.41 22.77
N GLU A 471 -14.45 -10.50 22.17
CA GLU A 471 -15.45 -10.75 21.13
C GLU A 471 -15.28 -9.78 19.94
N ASP A 472 -15.55 -10.24 18.71
CA ASP A 472 -15.48 -9.38 17.53
C ASP A 472 -16.63 -8.35 17.57
N LYS A 473 -16.30 -7.06 17.67
CA LYS A 473 -17.26 -5.94 17.66
C LYS A 473 -17.39 -5.34 16.27
N TYR A 474 -18.61 -5.06 15.83
CA TYR A 474 -18.90 -4.39 14.55
C TYR A 474 -19.04 -2.86 14.67
N SER A 475 -19.35 -2.36 15.86
CA SER A 475 -19.54 -0.93 16.11
C SER A 475 -18.87 -0.52 17.41
N THR A 476 -18.36 0.71 17.44
CA THR A 476 -17.70 1.32 18.60
C THR A 476 -18.49 2.52 19.07
N THR A 477 -18.79 2.57 20.37
CA THR A 477 -19.48 3.69 21.00
C THR A 477 -18.56 4.89 21.19
N ARG A 478 -19.14 6.09 21.36
CA ARG A 478 -18.37 7.31 21.63
C ARG A 478 -17.46 7.17 22.86
N ASN A 479 -17.94 6.56 23.93
CA ASN A 479 -17.17 6.41 25.16
C ASN A 479 -16.01 5.43 25.00
N GLU A 480 -16.21 4.35 24.24
CA GLU A 480 -15.12 3.45 23.84
C GLU A 480 -14.07 4.18 22.98
N MET A 481 -14.50 5.02 22.03
CA MET A 481 -13.55 5.82 21.23
C MET A 481 -12.77 6.83 22.08
N LEU A 482 -13.39 7.43 23.10
CA LEU A 482 -12.68 8.29 24.06
C LEU A 482 -11.65 7.50 24.88
N ASP A 483 -12.00 6.29 25.34
CA ASP A 483 -11.06 5.38 26.01
C ASP A 483 -9.91 4.99 25.07
N GLN A 484 -10.19 4.77 23.79
CA GLN A 484 -9.17 4.51 22.78
C GLN A 484 -8.24 5.72 22.57
N LEU A 485 -8.77 6.95 22.57
CA LEU A 485 -7.93 8.15 22.51
C LEU A 485 -7.05 8.28 23.75
N ALA A 486 -7.59 8.05 24.95
CA ALA A 486 -6.80 8.07 26.18
C ALA A 486 -5.69 7.01 26.15
N TYR A 487 -6.02 5.79 25.71
CA TYR A 487 -5.06 4.72 25.48
C TYR A 487 -3.93 5.13 24.51
N MET A 488 -4.26 5.72 23.35
CA MET A 488 -3.25 6.18 22.38
C MET A 488 -2.36 7.29 22.94
N MET A 489 -2.89 8.15 23.83
CA MET A 489 -2.11 9.19 24.48
C MET A 489 -1.32 8.70 25.71
N GLY A 490 -1.58 7.47 26.18
CA GLY A 490 -1.00 6.91 27.40
C GLY A 490 0.53 6.83 27.42
N GLY A 491 1.15 6.35 26.33
CA GLY A 491 2.61 6.26 26.26
C GLY A 491 3.30 7.61 26.30
N ARG A 492 2.74 8.60 25.59
CA ARG A 492 3.23 9.98 25.62
C ARG A 492 3.07 10.62 27.00
N ALA A 493 1.90 10.48 27.61
CA ALA A 493 1.62 11.02 28.93
C ALA A 493 2.55 10.41 30.00
N ALA A 494 2.89 9.12 29.90
CA ALA A 494 3.85 8.46 30.79
C ALA A 494 5.26 9.02 30.65
N GLU A 495 5.71 9.30 29.42
CA GLU A 495 7.01 9.94 29.18
C GLU A 495 7.07 11.34 29.80
N GLU A 496 6.04 12.16 29.59
CA GLU A 496 5.99 13.53 30.12
C GLU A 496 5.89 13.55 31.65
N LEU A 497 5.16 12.60 32.24
CA LEU A 497 5.01 12.48 33.70
C LEU A 497 6.33 12.10 34.39
N VAL A 498 7.09 11.17 33.80
CA VAL A 498 8.26 10.58 34.46
C VAL A 498 9.56 11.26 34.06
N PHE A 499 9.72 11.62 32.79
CA PHE A 499 10.97 12.17 32.26
C PHE A 499 10.92 13.67 31.98
N HIS A 500 9.72 14.27 31.93
CA HIS A 500 9.50 15.69 31.61
C HIS A 500 10.08 16.15 30.26
N ASP A 501 10.52 15.20 29.44
CA ASP A 501 11.10 15.43 28.13
C ASP A 501 10.59 14.33 27.18
N PRO A 502 9.62 14.66 26.34
CA PRO A 502 8.97 13.66 25.52
C PRO A 502 9.79 13.31 24.28
N THR A 503 9.68 12.06 23.84
CA THR A 503 10.42 11.56 22.69
C THR A 503 9.61 11.61 21.39
N THR A 504 10.29 11.31 20.28
CA THR A 504 9.68 11.11 18.97
C THR A 504 9.03 9.73 18.82
N GLY A 505 9.10 8.87 19.84
CA GLY A 505 8.52 7.52 19.82
C GLY A 505 7.00 7.51 19.67
N ALA A 506 6.32 8.49 20.27
CA ALA A 506 4.85 8.63 20.26
C ALA A 506 4.25 9.14 18.93
N ALA A 507 5.05 9.35 17.88
CA ALA A 507 4.57 9.98 16.64
C ALA A 507 3.42 9.20 15.98
N ASN A 508 3.50 7.87 15.95
CA ASN A 508 2.46 7.01 15.38
C ASN A 508 1.17 7.02 16.21
N ASP A 509 1.28 7.15 17.54
CA ASP A 509 0.11 7.16 18.42
C ASP A 509 -0.63 8.50 18.32
N ILE A 510 0.12 9.60 18.20
CA ILE A 510 -0.43 10.94 17.92
C ILE A 510 -1.13 10.96 16.55
N GLU A 511 -0.53 10.36 15.52
CA GLU A 511 -1.13 10.27 14.19
C GLU A 511 -2.47 9.51 14.24
N LYS A 512 -2.48 8.33 14.88
CA LYS A 512 -3.69 7.52 15.05
C LYS A 512 -4.75 8.23 15.89
N ALA A 513 -4.37 8.82 17.01
CA ALA A 513 -5.30 9.55 17.88
C ALA A 513 -5.93 10.72 17.11
N SER A 514 -5.12 11.48 16.36
CA SER A 514 -5.59 12.60 15.54
C SER A 514 -6.54 12.15 14.44
N ALA A 515 -6.25 11.03 13.77
CA ALA A 515 -7.13 10.45 12.75
C ALA A 515 -8.47 9.98 13.33
N THR A 516 -8.44 9.27 14.47
CA THR A 516 -9.63 8.82 15.18
C THR A 516 -10.47 10.00 15.67
N ALA A 517 -9.84 10.98 16.31
CA ALA A 517 -10.53 12.19 16.76
C ALA A 517 -11.15 12.94 15.58
N ARG A 518 -10.44 13.09 14.46
CA ARG A 518 -11.01 13.70 13.25
C ARG A 518 -12.20 12.91 12.72
N ALA A 519 -12.14 11.58 12.66
CA ALA A 519 -13.26 10.74 12.25
C ALA A 519 -14.47 10.85 13.19
N MET A 520 -14.26 10.93 14.51
CA MET A 520 -15.33 11.22 15.48
C MET A 520 -16.06 12.52 15.16
N VAL A 521 -15.32 13.56 14.75
CA VAL A 521 -15.89 14.86 14.42
C VAL A 521 -16.55 14.86 13.04
N THR A 522 -15.86 14.36 12.01
CA THR A 522 -16.28 14.57 10.61
C THR A 522 -17.11 13.42 10.04
N GLN A 523 -16.88 12.18 10.45
CA GLN A 523 -17.56 11.01 9.88
C GLN A 523 -18.71 10.52 10.74
N TYR A 524 -18.52 10.50 12.06
CA TYR A 524 -19.48 9.92 13.00
C TYR A 524 -20.38 10.95 13.69
N GLY A 525 -20.09 12.25 13.56
CA GLY A 525 -20.91 13.31 14.14
C GLY A 525 -21.01 13.25 15.67
N MET A 526 -19.91 12.89 16.35
CA MET A 526 -19.83 12.69 17.80
C MET A 526 -19.52 13.96 18.60
N THR A 527 -19.82 15.13 18.05
CA THR A 527 -19.65 16.44 18.70
C THR A 527 -20.96 17.20 18.80
N GLU A 528 -21.15 17.93 19.89
CA GLU A 528 -22.36 18.72 20.11
C GLU A 528 -22.41 19.94 19.16
N ARG A 529 -21.26 20.61 18.94
CA ARG A 529 -21.19 21.85 18.15
C ARG A 529 -21.45 21.66 16.67
N LEU A 530 -20.92 20.61 16.06
CA LEU A 530 -21.09 20.32 14.63
C LEU A 530 -22.29 19.39 14.37
N GLY A 531 -22.75 18.68 15.40
CA GLY A 531 -23.89 17.80 15.33
C GLY A 531 -23.63 16.51 14.55
N ALA A 532 -24.72 15.78 14.29
CA ALA A 532 -24.69 14.48 13.60
C ALA A 532 -24.68 14.65 12.07
N ILE A 533 -23.69 15.37 11.54
CA ILE A 533 -23.53 15.65 10.11
C ILE A 533 -22.18 15.08 9.64
N LYS A 534 -22.18 14.44 8.45
CA LYS A 534 -20.94 13.99 7.81
C LYS A 534 -20.30 15.18 7.08
N PHE A 535 -19.07 15.53 7.46
CA PHE A 535 -18.26 16.58 6.84
C PHE A 535 -17.16 15.97 5.98
N GLY A 536 -17.13 16.33 4.69
CA GLY A 536 -16.19 15.81 3.70
C GLY A 536 -16.68 14.50 3.06
N GLY A 537 -16.70 14.47 1.73
CA GLY A 537 -16.97 13.27 0.94
C GLY A 537 -15.73 12.40 0.81
N ASP A 538 -15.91 11.08 0.93
CA ASP A 538 -14.91 10.05 0.64
C ASP A 538 -14.58 9.93 -0.86
N ASN A 539 -14.75 10.99 -1.66
CA ASN A 539 -14.36 11.03 -3.08
C ASN A 539 -12.84 11.23 -3.20
N THR A 540 -12.10 10.39 -2.49
CA THR A 540 -10.65 10.31 -2.55
C THR A 540 -10.30 9.48 -3.78
N GLU A 541 -10.31 10.08 -4.96
CA GLU A 541 -9.61 9.55 -6.14
C GLU A 541 -8.11 9.63 -5.84
N PRO A 542 -7.41 8.55 -5.42
CA PRO A 542 -6.07 8.67 -4.81
C PRO A 542 -4.96 9.00 -5.83
N PHE A 543 -5.33 9.21 -7.10
CA PHE A 543 -4.42 9.29 -8.23
C PHE A 543 -4.44 10.64 -8.96
N LEU A 544 -5.47 11.47 -8.75
CA LEU A 544 -5.38 12.88 -9.11
C LEU A 544 -4.48 13.53 -8.07
N GLY A 545 -3.30 13.99 -8.51
CA GLY A 545 -2.15 14.35 -7.68
C GLY A 545 -2.50 14.90 -6.30
N ARG A 546 -1.92 14.28 -5.27
CA ARG A 546 -1.96 14.62 -3.83
C ARG A 546 -1.76 16.10 -3.47
N GLU A 547 -1.49 16.98 -4.43
CA GLU A 547 -1.08 18.36 -4.25
C GLU A 547 -2.01 19.40 -4.92
N MET A 548 -2.99 19.01 -5.75
CA MET A 548 -3.92 19.97 -6.36
C MET A 548 -5.34 19.82 -5.82
N GLY A 549 -5.56 20.47 -4.67
CA GLY A 549 -6.87 20.95 -4.25
C GLY A 549 -7.87 19.88 -3.83
N HIS A 550 -7.74 19.36 -2.61
CA HIS A 550 -8.92 18.86 -1.89
C HIS A 550 -9.86 20.04 -1.67
N GLN A 551 -10.87 20.19 -2.53
CA GLN A 551 -11.96 21.10 -2.24
C GLN A 551 -12.77 20.49 -1.10
N ARG A 552 -12.60 21.03 0.11
CA ARG A 552 -13.41 20.64 1.27
C ARG A 552 -14.87 20.95 0.94
N ASP A 553 -15.78 20.02 1.17
CA ASP A 553 -17.23 20.21 0.96
C ASP A 553 -17.88 21.13 2.01
N TYR A 554 -17.08 21.86 2.79
CA TYR A 554 -17.50 22.73 3.88
C TYR A 554 -16.62 23.97 3.97
N SER A 555 -17.14 25.03 4.58
CA SER A 555 -16.46 26.34 4.67
C SER A 555 -15.20 26.28 5.55
N GLU A 556 -14.30 27.25 5.38
CA GLU A 556 -13.12 27.40 6.24
C GLU A 556 -13.49 27.63 7.72
N GLU A 557 -14.64 28.25 7.99
CA GLU A 557 -15.16 28.37 9.35
C GLU A 557 -15.47 27.01 9.97
N VAL A 558 -16.15 26.12 9.23
CA VAL A 558 -16.41 24.75 9.67
C VAL A 558 -15.09 23.97 9.82
N ALA A 559 -14.13 24.20 8.93
CA ALA A 559 -12.81 23.58 9.05
C ALA A 559 -12.08 23.97 10.34
N ALA A 560 -12.11 25.26 10.69
CA ALA A 560 -11.53 25.75 11.94
C ALA A 560 -12.24 25.16 13.16
N LEU A 561 -13.57 25.03 13.12
CA LEU A 561 -14.36 24.38 14.18
C LEU A 561 -14.02 22.89 14.33
N VAL A 562 -13.84 22.17 13.22
CA VAL A 562 -13.41 20.77 13.24
C VAL A 562 -12.05 20.65 13.92
N ASP A 563 -11.08 21.48 13.55
CA ASP A 563 -9.74 21.43 14.13
C ASP A 563 -9.74 21.80 15.63
N GLU A 564 -10.59 22.74 16.05
CA GLU A 564 -10.80 23.09 17.46
C GLU A 564 -11.35 21.91 18.27
N GLU A 565 -12.39 21.23 17.76
CA GLU A 565 -12.98 20.06 18.43
C GLU A 565 -12.02 18.87 18.47
N VAL A 566 -11.25 18.63 17.39
CA VAL A 566 -10.21 17.60 17.38
C VAL A 566 -9.15 17.89 18.45
N LYS A 567 -8.65 19.13 18.52
CA LYS A 567 -7.69 19.53 19.54
C LYS A 567 -8.24 19.27 20.95
N LYS A 568 -9.49 19.69 21.21
CA LYS A 568 -10.15 19.49 22.50
C LYS A 568 -10.26 18.02 22.89
N LEU A 569 -10.62 17.15 21.95
CA LEU A 569 -10.70 15.70 22.20
C LEU A 569 -9.33 15.12 22.58
N ILE A 570 -8.28 15.50 21.85
CA ILE A 570 -6.91 15.03 22.12
C ILE A 570 -6.39 15.54 23.47
N GLU A 571 -6.58 16.83 23.78
CA GLU A 571 -6.17 17.41 25.06
C GLU A 571 -6.91 16.75 26.24
N THR A 572 -8.21 16.50 26.08
CA THR A 572 -9.00 15.80 27.11
C THR A 572 -8.49 14.37 27.32
N ALA A 573 -8.24 13.63 26.24
CA ALA A 573 -7.70 12.28 26.31
C ALA A 573 -6.30 12.23 26.93
N HIS A 574 -5.44 13.20 26.61
CA HIS A 574 -4.11 13.32 27.20
C HIS A 574 -4.16 13.61 28.71
N ASN A 575 -5.02 14.54 29.13
CA ASN A 575 -5.23 14.85 30.55
C ASN A 575 -5.80 13.64 31.31
N GLU A 576 -6.76 12.93 30.71
CA GLU A 576 -7.33 11.73 31.31
C GLU A 576 -6.28 10.63 31.48
N ALA A 577 -5.44 10.41 30.47
CA ALA A 577 -4.31 9.49 30.55
C ALA A 577 -3.33 9.90 31.66
N TRP A 578 -2.99 11.20 31.75
CA TRP A 578 -2.12 11.73 32.79
C TRP A 578 -2.67 11.45 34.20
N GLU A 579 -3.94 11.76 34.44
CA GLU A 579 -4.57 11.55 35.74
C GLU A 579 -4.60 10.06 36.13
N ILE A 580 -4.90 9.16 35.18
CA ILE A 580 -4.86 7.71 35.40
C ILE A 580 -3.44 7.25 35.82
N LEU A 581 -2.41 7.76 35.14
CA LEU A 581 -1.02 7.41 35.41
C LEU A 581 -0.55 7.94 36.77
N VAL A 582 -1.01 9.12 37.18
CA VAL A 582 -0.72 9.69 38.50
C VAL A 582 -1.39 8.86 39.61
N GLU A 583 -2.67 8.54 39.44
CA GLU A 583 -3.44 7.75 40.42
C GLU A 583 -2.87 6.33 40.60
N ASN A 584 -2.30 5.75 39.54
CA ASN A 584 -1.79 4.38 39.52
C ASN A 584 -0.26 4.31 39.40
N ARG A 585 0.47 5.34 39.86
CA ARG A 585 1.92 5.46 39.64
C ARG A 585 2.72 4.29 40.19
N ASP A 586 2.37 3.77 41.37
CA ASP A 586 3.05 2.63 41.97
C ASP A 586 2.90 1.36 41.12
N VAL A 587 1.73 1.16 40.51
CA VAL A 587 1.47 0.04 39.60
C VAL A 587 2.29 0.17 38.32
N LEU A 588 2.41 1.39 37.79
CA LEU A 588 3.24 1.68 36.63
C LEU A 588 4.72 1.35 36.90
N ASP A 589 5.26 1.79 38.02
CA ASP A 589 6.66 1.56 38.36
C ASP A 589 6.95 0.05 38.56
N ASN A 590 6.03 -0.68 39.21
CA ASN A 590 6.12 -2.14 39.33
C ASN A 590 6.06 -2.86 37.97
N LEU A 591 5.17 -2.41 37.08
CA LEU A 591 5.06 -2.93 35.72
C LEU A 591 6.36 -2.72 34.95
N VAL A 592 6.95 -1.53 35.04
CA VAL A 592 8.21 -1.20 34.36
C VAL A 592 9.37 -2.03 34.87
N LEU A 593 9.46 -2.26 36.19
CA LEU A 593 10.48 -3.15 36.76
C LEU A 593 10.36 -4.57 36.19
N ALA A 594 9.14 -5.10 36.14
CA ALA A 594 8.88 -6.42 35.55
C ALA A 594 9.23 -6.47 34.05
N LEU A 595 8.94 -5.40 33.30
CA LEU A 595 9.30 -5.29 31.88
C LEU A 595 10.82 -5.20 31.66
N LEU A 596 11.56 -4.49 32.52
CA LEU A 596 13.01 -4.41 32.41
C LEU A 596 13.69 -5.74 32.75
N GLU A 597 13.09 -6.56 33.62
CA GLU A 597 13.60 -7.89 33.96
C GLU A 597 13.27 -8.95 32.88
N LYS A 598 12.00 -9.00 32.44
CA LYS A 598 11.49 -10.08 31.57
C LYS A 598 11.42 -9.71 30.09
N GLU A 599 11.53 -8.43 29.76
CA GLU A 599 11.39 -7.83 28.41
C GLU A 599 10.02 -7.98 27.75
N THR A 600 9.24 -8.99 28.14
CA THR A 600 7.89 -9.31 27.66
C THR A 600 7.06 -9.87 28.81
N LEU A 601 5.82 -9.38 28.93
CA LEU A 601 4.83 -9.84 29.90
C LEU A 601 3.58 -10.35 29.17
N ASN A 602 3.08 -11.52 29.62
CA ASN A 602 1.86 -12.14 29.11
C ASN A 602 0.65 -11.81 29.99
N LYS A 603 -0.56 -12.13 29.51
CA LYS A 603 -1.85 -11.83 30.14
C LYS A 603 -1.90 -12.18 31.63
N GLU A 604 -1.40 -13.35 32.03
CA GLU A 604 -1.45 -13.81 33.42
C GLU A 604 -0.57 -12.97 34.34
N GLN A 605 0.63 -12.62 33.87
CA GLN A 605 1.57 -11.78 34.62
C GLN A 605 1.08 -10.34 34.72
N ILE A 606 0.45 -9.85 33.66
CA ILE A 606 -0.17 -8.52 33.62
C ILE A 606 -1.33 -8.46 34.62
N ALA A 607 -2.18 -9.50 34.64
CA ALA A 607 -3.31 -9.57 35.57
C ALA A 607 -2.88 -9.55 37.05
N GLU A 608 -1.75 -10.19 37.38
CA GLU A 608 -1.18 -10.14 38.73
C GLU A 608 -0.75 -8.71 39.12
N ILE A 609 -0.03 -8.03 38.22
CA ILE A 609 0.44 -6.65 38.44
C ILE A 609 -0.74 -5.66 38.54
N PHE A 610 -1.77 -5.86 37.73
CA PHE A 610 -2.96 -4.98 37.69
C PHE A 610 -4.01 -5.29 38.77
N SER A 611 -3.75 -6.22 39.68
CA SER A 611 -4.68 -6.57 40.75
C SER A 611 -5.04 -5.39 41.68
N THR A 612 -4.14 -4.41 41.82
CA THR A 612 -4.31 -3.23 42.67
C THR A 612 -4.71 -1.96 41.91
N ILE A 613 -5.06 -2.07 40.62
CA ILE A 613 -5.36 -0.90 39.79
C ILE A 613 -6.66 -0.21 40.22
N VAL A 614 -6.61 1.12 40.32
CA VAL A 614 -7.79 1.97 40.52
C VAL A 614 -8.39 2.27 39.16
N ARG A 615 -9.57 1.69 38.90
CA ARG A 615 -10.33 1.91 37.67
C ARG A 615 -11.11 3.22 37.72
N ARG A 616 -11.21 3.88 36.58
CA ARG A 616 -12.03 5.10 36.44
C ARG A 616 -13.53 4.78 36.45
N PRO A 617 -14.37 5.67 36.99
CA PRO A 617 -15.81 5.54 36.86
C PRO A 617 -16.23 5.67 35.39
N ALA A 618 -17.35 5.03 35.04
CA ALA A 618 -17.91 5.16 33.70
C ALA A 618 -18.28 6.64 33.41
N ARG A 619 -17.96 7.09 32.19
CA ARG A 619 -18.36 8.43 31.73
C ARG A 619 -19.90 8.56 31.71
N PRO A 620 -20.44 9.76 31.99
CA PRO A 620 -21.88 9.97 31.94
C PRO A 620 -22.46 9.72 30.54
N ALA A 621 -23.76 9.49 30.48
CA ALA A 621 -24.47 9.26 29.22
C ALA A 621 -24.33 10.45 28.27
N TRP A 622 -24.00 10.16 27.00
CA TRP A 622 -23.93 11.18 25.96
C TRP A 622 -25.33 11.64 25.54
N THR A 623 -25.63 12.92 25.69
CA THR A 623 -26.91 13.50 25.28
C THR A 623 -26.87 14.13 23.89
N GLY A 624 -25.67 14.49 23.40
CA GLY A 624 -25.47 15.18 22.12
C GLY A 624 -26.03 16.60 22.05
N SER A 625 -26.66 17.09 23.12
CA SER A 625 -27.13 18.46 23.29
C SER A 625 -27.49 18.69 24.75
N SER A 626 -27.21 19.88 25.26
CA SER A 626 -27.75 20.39 26.54
C SER A 626 -29.27 20.30 26.69
N ARG A 627 -30.04 20.22 25.57
CA ARG A 627 -31.51 20.15 25.59
C ARG A 627 -32.08 18.74 25.59
N ARG A 628 -31.25 17.69 25.46
CA ARG A 628 -31.71 16.29 25.37
C ARG A 628 -31.51 15.59 26.71
N THR A 629 -32.57 14.97 27.23
CA THR A 629 -32.52 14.16 28.45
C THR A 629 -32.52 12.67 28.11
N PRO A 630 -31.58 11.87 28.66
CA PRO A 630 -31.61 10.42 28.46
C PRO A 630 -32.90 9.79 29.01
N SER A 631 -33.42 8.79 28.31
CA SER A 631 -34.53 7.98 28.82
C SER A 631 -34.12 7.24 30.09
N THR A 632 -34.98 7.26 31.11
CA THR A 632 -34.82 6.46 32.34
C THR A 632 -35.26 5.01 32.15
N ARG A 633 -35.94 4.69 31.05
CA ARG A 633 -36.34 3.32 30.70
C ARG A 633 -35.14 2.60 30.09
N PRO A 634 -34.70 1.45 30.66
CA PRO A 634 -33.59 0.68 30.12
C PRO A 634 -33.94 0.06 28.76
N PRO A 635 -32.93 -0.40 27.99
CA PRO A 635 -33.15 -1.21 26.80
C PRO A 635 -34.05 -2.42 27.09
N VAL A 636 -34.84 -2.82 26.08
CA VAL A 636 -35.66 -4.04 26.18
C VAL A 636 -34.73 -5.25 26.29
N LEU A 637 -34.93 -6.07 27.31
CA LEU A 637 -34.18 -7.31 27.48
C LEU A 637 -34.69 -8.36 26.48
N SER A 638 -33.76 -8.95 25.74
CA SER A 638 -34.05 -10.07 24.85
C SER A 638 -34.45 -11.32 25.65
N PRO A 639 -35.17 -12.29 25.05
CA PRO A 639 -35.47 -13.56 25.72
C PRO A 639 -34.22 -14.31 26.20
N LYS A 640 -33.08 -14.16 25.50
CA LYS A 640 -31.78 -14.74 25.92
C LYS A 640 -31.24 -14.07 27.19
N GLU A 641 -31.28 -12.75 27.26
CA GLU A 641 -30.85 -11.99 28.45
C GLU A 641 -31.80 -12.21 29.64
N LEU A 642 -33.09 -12.35 29.38
CA LEU A 642 -34.09 -12.73 30.39
C LEU A 642 -33.85 -14.14 30.93
N ALA A 643 -33.45 -15.09 30.08
CA ALA A 643 -33.10 -16.44 30.51
C ALA A 643 -31.86 -16.45 31.44
N LEU A 644 -30.87 -15.60 31.14
CA LEU A 644 -29.67 -15.44 31.98
C LEU A 644 -29.98 -14.76 33.31
N THR A 645 -30.88 -13.79 33.33
CA THR A 645 -31.29 -13.09 34.57
C THR A 645 -32.25 -13.94 35.42
N ASN A 646 -33.12 -14.74 34.83
CA ASN A 646 -33.99 -15.69 35.54
C ASN A 646 -33.20 -16.79 36.26
N GLY A 647 -32.00 -17.15 35.77
CA GLY A 647 -31.08 -18.06 36.46
C GLY A 647 -30.45 -17.49 37.75
N ALA A 648 -30.38 -16.15 37.88
CA ALA A 648 -29.81 -15.47 39.04
C ALA A 648 -30.83 -15.22 40.18
N ILE A 649 -32.13 -15.40 39.93
CA ILE A 649 -33.20 -15.18 40.94
C ILE A 649 -33.61 -16.49 41.65
N GLY A 650 -33.01 -17.63 41.29
CA GLY A 650 -33.31 -18.96 41.86
C GLY A 650 -32.69 -19.28 43.23
N ALA A 651 -32.18 -18.30 43.98
CA ALA A 651 -31.56 -18.55 45.29
C ALA A 651 -31.90 -17.44 46.32
N ASN A 652 -33.18 -17.14 46.49
CA ASN A 652 -33.76 -16.70 47.77
C ASN A 652 -35.28 -16.71 47.66
N GLY A 653 -35.91 -17.70 48.29
CA GLY A 653 -37.37 -17.78 48.34
C GLY A 653 -37.95 -16.79 49.34
N SER A 654 -38.99 -16.06 48.93
CA SER A 654 -40.27 -15.95 49.66
C SER A 654 -41.27 -15.03 48.94
N ASN A 655 -42.44 -15.59 48.61
CA ASN A 655 -43.77 -15.00 48.47
C ASN A 655 -43.95 -13.49 48.19
N GLY A 656 -44.67 -13.18 47.11
CA GLY A 656 -45.43 -11.95 46.96
C GLY A 656 -46.12 -11.86 45.60
N GLY A 657 -47.43 -12.10 45.58
CA GLY A 657 -48.24 -12.20 44.37
C GLY A 657 -48.27 -10.94 43.49
N LEU A 658 -48.63 -11.17 42.23
CA LEU A 658 -48.98 -10.11 41.28
C LEU A 658 -49.99 -9.12 41.89
N PRO A 659 -49.85 -7.80 41.66
CA PRO A 659 -51.02 -6.95 41.55
C PRO A 659 -51.45 -6.86 40.09
N SER A 660 -52.67 -7.30 39.88
CA SER A 660 -53.55 -7.00 38.76
C SER A 660 -53.64 -5.50 38.49
N ALA A 661 -53.84 -5.18 37.21
CA ALA A 661 -54.26 -3.87 36.73
C ALA A 661 -55.41 -3.28 37.57
N THR A 662 -55.22 -2.05 38.04
CA THR A 662 -56.31 -1.18 38.51
C THR A 662 -56.26 0.14 37.78
N THR A 663 -57.36 0.42 37.10
CA THR A 663 -57.81 1.69 36.53
C THR A 663 -57.92 2.80 37.58
N GLY A 664 -57.56 4.01 37.18
CA GLY A 664 -58.10 5.27 37.74
C GLY A 664 -57.18 6.03 38.68
N GLU A 665 -56.58 7.12 38.19
CA GLU A 665 -56.83 8.50 38.66
C GLU A 665 -55.86 9.47 37.95
N THR A 666 -56.43 10.49 37.31
CA THR A 666 -55.75 11.63 36.70
C THR A 666 -55.02 12.48 37.75
N PRO A 667 -53.94 13.17 37.38
CA PRO A 667 -53.97 14.61 37.60
C PRO A 667 -53.48 15.43 36.40
N THR A 668 -54.34 16.37 36.01
CA THR A 668 -54.07 17.73 35.53
C THR A 668 -53.00 17.95 34.45
N GLU A 669 -53.55 18.15 33.25
CA GLU A 669 -53.04 18.91 32.11
C GLU A 669 -52.38 20.24 32.54
N ALA A 670 -51.09 20.41 32.23
CA ALA A 670 -50.42 21.71 32.18
C ALA A 670 -50.16 22.03 30.70
N ILE A 671 -50.82 23.07 30.23
CA ILE A 671 -50.73 23.65 28.88
C ILE A 671 -49.28 24.10 28.62
N PRO A 672 -48.65 23.79 27.47
CA PRO A 672 -47.42 24.45 27.08
C PRO A 672 -47.76 25.84 26.50
N GLU A 673 -47.35 26.89 27.22
CA GLU A 673 -47.35 28.27 26.72
C GLU A 673 -46.39 28.42 25.52
N ASP A 674 -46.79 29.33 24.63
CA ASP A 674 -46.25 29.66 23.32
C ASP A 674 -44.72 29.76 23.22
N ARG A 675 -44.21 29.23 22.10
CA ARG A 675 -42.93 29.62 21.51
C ARG A 675 -43.05 31.02 20.93
N PRO A 676 -42.10 31.94 21.18
CA PRO A 676 -41.76 32.95 20.20
C PRO A 676 -40.67 32.40 19.28
N GLU A 677 -40.98 32.42 17.98
CA GLU A 677 -39.99 32.32 16.92
C GLU A 677 -39.08 33.56 16.95
N SER A 678 -37.76 33.33 17.02
CA SER A 678 -36.73 34.22 16.48
C SER A 678 -35.44 33.45 16.25
#